data_AF-A0A6A0CXJ1-F1
#
_entry.id   AF-A0A6A0CXJ1-F1
#
_cell.length_a   1.000
_cell.length_b   1.000
_cell.length_c   1.000
_cell.angle_alpha   90.00
_cell.angle_beta   90.00
_cell.angle_gamma   90.00
#
_symmetry.space_group_name_H-M   'P 1'
#
loop_
_entity.id
_entity.type
_entity.pdbx_description
1 polymer ?
#
loop_
_entity_poly.entity_id
_entity_poly.type
_entity_poly.pdbx_seq_one_letter_code
_entity_poly.pdbx_strand_id
1 'polypeptide(L)'
;MNKSACAVALLLIASFIIVPEYNIRAEEVTVVYVDDDFNASTAGWQMDHFDSVQDAMDAVSAGGTVVVYAGVYYENVVINKTVTLVGEDRDTTIIDGGGSGDTVTVTEYADHLDMSGVTVRNCSTGWPYACLKIFSSSNTISECSFESQSGSVSVGIYFDGSSDSTIENCTFAYGWEGITFRDFSHNNTVSGCTFTDNTYGISLVESNDTAVSGCTFSDNPRGGILLGYSRNNSISNCQFTNDNWFGIGVSYAHDNGIENCQFYENDMGVYLEFSTGNSITRCVMTNNSYGVYLKDDSDNNTVYHNNFVNNTHQAYDECTNTWNDTYPSGGNYWSDFDEPSEGAWDNHSGPNQDEAGSDGIVDGGSLNPYYIPGGLNKDVYPLIAPLDIIPPYLQITVNGTEGNNGWYVSTVTLTVNATDNESSVDYVNYSINGVWYQSENASFTISVGQGVHTIVCYAVDIYGNAGAPMTVTVRVDLVPPSIEYYIDPPSPDGHNGWYVSTVYISLVADGTGSGVDELNYQIDEGGWHDYGGQFSPDVQGIHTLYFRAIDMAGNERVENVTLKMDSVAPQATIFQPDGGFVRQTHEITWNATDNADGNLNGSISLFYRHNVSGIWQEVEIVTGLNNTGSYMWNTYGFPDSKEATVKILVEDDAGNNGTATSAPFVLDNTPPTITITQPVPGKAYGKDEYGNIIIDVEWEAYDTIDDDLDGNISIQYYDGTTWTTLVENISNLGSYTFNAKEWDDGTYKVKIIAVDDAGNTGTATSGNFTIDKQPPSLFIATPLEGYVYINLFGRTLLSLPIPFATLSPYDVVIIGKITVEVQATDVHSGMQRVELSADTSFDPLYDTPYEWNWNPSFGVHSLTATAYDNAGNARTYEIEKILCLNI
;
A
#
# COMPACT_ATOMS: atom_id res chain seq x y z
N MET A 1 -30.35 39.73 -67.43
CA MET A 1 -30.64 41.12 -67.84
C MET A 1 -31.09 41.87 -66.61
N ASN A 2 -30.55 43.08 -66.44
CA ASN A 2 -30.63 44.04 -65.33
C ASN A 2 -30.17 43.59 -63.93
N LYS A 3 -29.04 44.22 -63.57
CA LYS A 3 -28.20 44.16 -62.38
C LYS A 3 -28.27 45.53 -61.68
N SER A 4 -28.15 45.49 -60.36
CA SER A 4 -27.31 46.33 -59.49
C SER A 4 -27.58 47.85 -59.37
N ALA A 5 -27.71 48.29 -58.11
CA ALA A 5 -27.37 49.64 -57.68
C ALA A 5 -26.72 49.62 -56.28
N CYS A 6 -25.53 50.25 -56.19
CA CYS A 6 -24.90 50.94 -55.04
C CYS A 6 -24.54 50.13 -53.76
N ALA A 7 -23.43 50.37 -53.04
CA ALA A 7 -22.32 51.33 -53.15
C ALA A 7 -21.11 50.88 -52.30
N VAL A 8 -19.91 51.11 -52.86
CA VAL A 8 -18.67 51.63 -52.25
C VAL A 8 -18.29 51.20 -50.81
N ALA A 9 -17.31 50.30 -50.70
CA ALA A 9 -16.43 50.20 -49.53
C ALA A 9 -15.00 50.60 -49.93
N LEU A 10 -14.42 51.54 -49.20
CA LEU A 10 -13.09 52.11 -49.41
C LEU A 10 -12.01 51.15 -48.86
N LEU A 11 -11.07 50.74 -49.71
CA LEU A 11 -9.85 50.04 -49.35
C LEU A 11 -8.85 51.01 -48.70
N LEU A 12 -8.29 50.65 -47.54
CA LEU A 12 -6.99 51.13 -47.08
C LEU A 12 -6.20 49.95 -46.51
N ILE A 13 -5.22 49.51 -47.29
CA ILE A 13 -4.24 48.47 -46.97
C ILE A 13 -3.17 49.11 -46.09
N ALA A 14 -2.95 48.57 -44.89
CA ALA A 14 -1.73 48.78 -44.11
C ALA A 14 -1.20 47.43 -43.60
N SER A 15 -0.19 46.96 -44.33
CA SER A 15 0.91 46.06 -43.96
C SER A 15 0.90 45.32 -42.61
N PHE A 16 0.83 44.00 -42.72
CA PHE A 16 1.39 42.96 -41.86
C PHE A 16 2.58 43.35 -40.96
N ILE A 17 2.41 43.12 -39.65
CA ILE A 17 3.44 42.55 -38.77
C ILE A 17 2.84 41.25 -38.23
N ILE A 18 3.38 40.11 -38.67
CA ILE A 18 3.08 38.79 -38.10
C ILE A 18 3.84 38.70 -36.79
N VAL A 19 3.13 38.83 -35.67
CA VAL A 19 3.56 38.23 -34.40
C VAL A 19 2.88 36.86 -34.36
N PRO A 20 3.59 35.75 -34.10
CA PRO A 20 2.93 34.46 -33.99
C PRO A 20 2.06 34.51 -32.74
N GLU A 21 0.74 34.56 -32.92
CA GLU A 21 -0.21 34.27 -31.85
C GLU A 21 0.07 32.85 -31.39
N TYR A 22 0.65 32.75 -30.19
CA TYR A 22 0.65 31.54 -29.42
C TYR A 22 -0.81 31.25 -29.11
N ASN A 23 -1.40 30.32 -29.86
CA ASN A 23 -2.75 29.83 -29.68
C ASN A 23 -2.79 28.97 -28.42
N ILE A 24 -2.73 29.61 -27.25
CA ILE A 24 -3.21 29.04 -26.00
C ILE A 24 -4.72 29.13 -26.15
N ARG A 25 -5.41 28.00 -26.30
CA ARG A 25 -6.84 27.96 -26.04
C ARG A 25 -6.99 28.46 -24.61
N ALA A 26 -7.47 29.69 -24.43
CA ALA A 26 -8.04 30.08 -23.15
C ALA A 26 -9.12 29.03 -22.87
N GLU A 27 -8.98 28.31 -21.76
CA GLU A 27 -10.04 27.42 -21.31
C GLU A 27 -11.33 28.25 -21.27
N GLU A 28 -12.38 27.78 -21.94
CA GLU A 28 -13.67 28.44 -21.85
C GLU A 28 -14.11 28.35 -20.40
N VAL A 29 -14.35 29.51 -19.77
CA VAL A 29 -14.85 29.55 -18.40
C VAL A 29 -16.31 29.14 -18.44
N THR A 30 -16.56 27.85 -18.21
CA THR A 30 -17.89 27.25 -18.30
C THR A 30 -18.68 27.37 -17.00
N VAL A 31 -18.03 27.69 -15.88
CA VAL A 31 -18.68 27.92 -14.59
C VAL A 31 -18.03 29.12 -13.92
N VAL A 32 -18.85 30.05 -13.43
CA VAL A 32 -18.43 31.21 -12.63
C VAL A 32 -19.28 31.31 -11.37
N TYR A 33 -18.71 31.90 -10.32
CA TYR A 33 -19.31 32.04 -9.00
C TYR A 33 -19.45 33.52 -8.63
N VAL A 34 -20.57 33.88 -8.01
CA VAL A 34 -20.89 35.25 -7.62
C VAL A 34 -21.23 35.29 -6.13
N ASP A 35 -20.57 36.15 -5.38
CA ASP A 35 -20.77 36.37 -3.94
C ASP A 35 -20.49 37.85 -3.63
N ASP A 36 -21.39 38.55 -2.93
CA ASP A 36 -21.21 39.97 -2.60
C ASP A 36 -20.08 40.23 -1.59
N ASP A 37 -19.57 39.18 -0.95
CA ASP A 37 -18.37 39.22 -0.11
C ASP A 37 -17.04 38.97 -0.89
N PHE A 38 -17.11 38.49 -2.15
CA PHE A 38 -15.90 38.28 -2.94
C PHE A 38 -15.19 39.59 -3.27
N ASN A 39 -13.87 39.54 -3.28
CA ASN A 39 -13.03 40.69 -3.56
C ASN A 39 -11.66 40.25 -4.09
N ALA A 40 -10.76 41.20 -4.32
CA ALA A 40 -9.42 40.93 -4.86
C ALA A 40 -8.54 39.96 -4.04
N SER A 41 -8.94 39.58 -2.83
CA SER A 41 -8.26 38.55 -2.04
C SER A 41 -8.82 37.12 -2.25
N THR A 42 -9.97 36.96 -2.89
CA THR A 42 -10.56 35.67 -3.26
C THR A 42 -9.71 35.00 -4.34
N ALA A 43 -9.42 33.70 -4.18
CA ALA A 43 -8.71 32.95 -5.21
C ALA A 43 -9.59 32.87 -6.47
N GLY A 44 -9.03 33.20 -7.64
CA GLY A 44 -9.79 33.19 -8.89
C GLY A 44 -10.61 34.47 -9.16
N TRP A 45 -10.43 35.52 -8.34
CA TRP A 45 -11.07 36.82 -8.54
C TRP A 45 -10.94 37.37 -9.96
N GLN A 46 -12.07 37.79 -10.55
CA GLN A 46 -12.22 38.25 -11.94
C GLN A 46 -11.87 37.22 -13.03
N MET A 47 -11.61 35.96 -12.66
CA MET A 47 -11.47 34.86 -13.62
C MET A 47 -12.68 33.93 -13.55
N ASP A 48 -12.97 33.40 -12.37
CA ASP A 48 -14.10 32.51 -12.11
C ASP A 48 -14.91 32.91 -10.86
N HIS A 49 -14.49 33.95 -10.12
CA HIS A 49 -15.20 34.51 -8.96
C HIS A 49 -15.45 36.02 -9.13
N PHE A 50 -16.69 36.48 -8.89
CA PHE A 50 -17.17 37.86 -9.12
C PHE A 50 -18.03 38.37 -7.95
N ASP A 51 -18.08 39.69 -7.73
CA ASP A 51 -19.01 40.35 -6.79
C ASP A 51 -20.28 40.92 -7.47
N SER A 52 -20.32 40.89 -8.80
CA SER A 52 -21.45 41.33 -9.62
C SER A 52 -21.93 40.20 -10.52
N VAL A 53 -23.26 40.04 -10.62
CA VAL A 53 -23.89 39.10 -11.53
C VAL A 53 -23.61 39.51 -12.97
N GLN A 54 -23.65 40.81 -13.31
CA GLN A 54 -23.35 41.26 -14.67
C GLN A 54 -21.92 40.92 -15.10
N ASP A 55 -20.92 41.14 -14.25
CA ASP A 55 -19.52 40.83 -14.59
C ASP A 55 -19.33 39.32 -14.81
N ALA A 56 -20.00 38.48 -14.02
CA ALA A 56 -20.02 37.04 -14.20
C ALA A 56 -20.71 36.61 -15.50
N MET A 57 -21.85 37.24 -15.82
CA MET A 57 -22.56 37.03 -17.09
C MET A 57 -21.68 37.40 -18.29
N ASP A 58 -20.90 38.48 -18.20
CA ASP A 58 -20.01 38.88 -19.27
C ASP A 58 -18.85 37.89 -19.44
N ALA A 59 -18.31 37.37 -18.35
CA ALA A 59 -17.15 36.47 -18.32
C ALA A 59 -17.46 35.03 -18.76
N VAL A 60 -18.61 34.47 -18.37
CA VAL A 60 -18.95 33.06 -18.65
C VAL A 60 -19.09 32.79 -20.15
N SER A 61 -18.67 31.61 -20.61
CA SER A 61 -18.92 31.21 -22.01
C SER A 61 -20.41 30.96 -22.27
N ALA A 62 -20.84 31.07 -23.53
CA ALA A 62 -22.22 30.73 -23.91
C ALA A 62 -22.51 29.25 -23.60
N GLY A 63 -23.65 29.00 -22.95
CA GLY A 63 -24.02 27.69 -22.41
C GLY A 63 -23.38 27.35 -21.06
N GLY A 64 -22.57 28.26 -20.49
CA GLY A 64 -21.99 28.08 -19.16
C GLY A 64 -22.95 28.44 -18.03
N THR A 65 -22.49 28.19 -16.80
CA THR A 65 -23.27 28.33 -15.56
C THR A 65 -22.75 29.50 -14.72
N VAL A 66 -23.66 30.36 -14.27
CA VAL A 66 -23.43 31.39 -13.26
C VAL A 66 -24.10 30.94 -11.97
N VAL A 67 -23.29 30.66 -10.95
CA VAL A 67 -23.75 30.30 -9.60
C VAL A 67 -23.71 31.54 -8.71
N VAL A 68 -24.84 31.93 -8.13
CA VAL A 68 -24.97 33.13 -7.30
C VAL A 68 -25.30 32.72 -5.87
N TYR A 69 -24.41 33.05 -4.94
CA TYR A 69 -24.57 32.75 -3.52
C TYR A 69 -25.61 33.68 -2.86
N ALA A 70 -25.95 33.39 -1.61
CA ALA A 70 -26.85 34.22 -0.81
C ALA A 70 -26.29 35.65 -0.66
N GLY A 71 -27.09 36.66 -1.00
CA GLY A 71 -26.64 38.05 -1.06
C GLY A 71 -27.67 38.97 -1.73
N VAL A 72 -27.48 40.30 -1.60
CA VAL A 72 -28.30 41.30 -2.29
C VAL A 72 -27.45 42.05 -3.32
N TYR A 73 -27.73 41.76 -4.58
CA TYR A 73 -27.01 42.30 -5.74
C TYR A 73 -27.78 43.48 -6.32
N TYR A 74 -27.26 44.69 -6.10
CA TYR A 74 -27.89 45.94 -6.56
C TYR A 74 -27.45 46.29 -7.98
N GLU A 75 -28.09 45.71 -8.98
CA GLU A 75 -27.72 45.87 -10.38
C GLU A 75 -28.91 45.65 -11.34
N ASN A 76 -28.70 46.04 -12.60
CA ASN A 76 -29.59 45.70 -13.71
C ASN A 76 -28.82 44.80 -14.66
N VAL A 77 -29.27 43.56 -14.82
CA VAL A 77 -28.53 42.50 -15.53
C VAL A 77 -29.05 42.35 -16.95
N VAL A 78 -28.14 42.24 -17.92
CA VAL A 78 -28.45 41.95 -19.33
C VAL A 78 -27.85 40.60 -19.70
N ILE A 79 -28.72 39.66 -20.06
CA ILE A 79 -28.38 38.33 -20.53
C ILE A 79 -28.53 38.32 -22.06
N ASN A 80 -27.40 38.14 -22.76
CA ASN A 80 -27.32 38.25 -24.22
C ASN A 80 -26.77 37.01 -24.94
N LYS A 81 -26.71 35.90 -24.22
CA LYS A 81 -26.28 34.58 -24.69
C LYS A 81 -27.01 33.51 -23.89
N THR A 82 -27.03 32.28 -24.38
CA THR A 82 -27.49 31.13 -23.60
C THR A 82 -26.65 30.98 -22.33
N VAL A 83 -27.28 30.79 -21.18
CA VAL A 83 -26.63 30.63 -19.87
C VAL A 83 -27.58 29.92 -18.90
N THR A 84 -27.01 29.19 -17.95
CA THR A 84 -27.70 28.74 -16.74
C THR A 84 -27.37 29.70 -15.59
N LEU A 85 -28.38 30.28 -14.95
CA LEU A 85 -28.27 31.13 -13.76
C LEU A 85 -28.89 30.40 -12.56
N VAL A 86 -28.08 30.04 -11.57
CA VAL A 86 -28.51 29.29 -10.39
C VAL A 86 -28.21 30.09 -9.13
N GLY A 87 -29.26 30.48 -8.41
CA GLY A 87 -29.14 31.03 -7.07
C GLY A 87 -29.06 29.94 -6.00
N GLU A 88 -28.36 30.21 -4.91
CA GLU A 88 -28.22 29.31 -3.76
C GLU A 88 -29.57 29.00 -3.10
N ASP A 89 -30.38 30.04 -2.88
CA ASP A 89 -31.72 29.94 -2.30
C ASP A 89 -32.52 31.20 -2.65
N ARG A 90 -33.74 31.04 -3.19
CA ARG A 90 -34.57 32.17 -3.65
C ARG A 90 -34.87 33.18 -2.56
N ASP A 91 -34.94 32.77 -1.30
CA ASP A 91 -35.28 33.63 -0.17
C ASP A 91 -34.09 34.50 0.26
N THR A 92 -32.86 34.16 -0.18
CA THR A 92 -31.63 34.87 0.21
C THR A 92 -30.78 35.38 -0.94
N THR A 93 -30.91 34.85 -2.15
CA THR A 93 -30.20 35.30 -3.35
C THR A 93 -31.07 36.28 -4.13
N ILE A 94 -30.78 37.58 -4.02
CA ILE A 94 -31.66 38.66 -4.48
C ILE A 94 -30.96 39.55 -5.50
N ILE A 95 -31.53 39.68 -6.70
CA ILE A 95 -31.17 40.70 -7.69
C ILE A 95 -32.15 41.87 -7.58
N ASP A 96 -31.65 43.04 -7.16
CA ASP A 96 -32.43 44.24 -6.85
C ASP A 96 -32.13 45.37 -7.85
N GLY A 97 -33.12 45.70 -8.69
CA GLY A 97 -32.97 46.70 -9.76
C GLY A 97 -32.91 48.16 -9.29
N GLY A 98 -33.05 48.40 -7.98
CA GLY A 98 -32.94 49.74 -7.39
C GLY A 98 -34.02 50.75 -7.83
N GLY A 99 -35.11 50.28 -8.43
CA GLY A 99 -36.22 51.10 -8.94
C GLY A 99 -35.95 51.76 -10.30
N SER A 100 -35.03 51.24 -11.11
CA SER A 100 -34.64 51.83 -12.40
C SER A 100 -34.54 50.78 -13.50
N GLY A 101 -35.20 51.03 -14.64
CA GLY A 101 -35.19 50.09 -15.77
C GLY A 101 -35.87 48.74 -15.48
N ASP A 102 -35.58 47.78 -16.35
CA ASP A 102 -35.87 46.37 -16.14
C ASP A 102 -34.75 45.77 -15.28
N THR A 103 -35.07 44.99 -14.24
CA THR A 103 -34.05 44.44 -13.33
C THR A 103 -33.18 43.39 -14.04
N VAL A 104 -33.81 42.48 -14.80
CA VAL A 104 -33.13 41.51 -15.66
C VAL A 104 -33.72 41.57 -17.06
N THR A 105 -32.87 41.71 -18.07
CA THR A 105 -33.25 41.71 -19.49
C THR A 105 -32.60 40.54 -20.21
N VAL A 106 -33.42 39.66 -20.79
CA VAL A 106 -33.00 38.52 -21.60
C VAL A 106 -33.26 38.87 -23.06
N THR A 107 -32.19 39.16 -23.80
CA THR A 107 -32.29 39.61 -25.20
C THR A 107 -32.62 38.47 -26.15
N GLU A 108 -33.00 38.81 -27.39
CA GLU A 108 -33.26 37.86 -28.50
C GLU A 108 -32.11 36.89 -28.84
N TYR A 109 -30.91 37.08 -28.27
CA TYR A 109 -29.74 36.21 -28.48
C TYR A 109 -29.54 35.16 -27.37
N ALA A 110 -30.41 35.16 -26.36
CA ALA A 110 -30.31 34.33 -25.17
C ALA A 110 -31.40 33.26 -25.10
N ASP A 111 -31.67 32.58 -26.22
CA ASP A 111 -32.51 31.39 -26.20
C ASP A 111 -31.94 30.34 -25.23
N HIS A 112 -32.82 29.57 -24.61
CA HIS A 112 -32.45 28.56 -23.62
C HIS A 112 -31.81 29.13 -22.34
N LEU A 113 -32.31 30.27 -21.84
CA LEU A 113 -32.03 30.64 -20.45
C LEU A 113 -32.60 29.56 -19.53
N ASP A 114 -31.77 29.06 -18.61
CA ASP A 114 -32.21 28.24 -17.48
C ASP A 114 -31.94 29.03 -16.19
N MET A 115 -32.97 29.49 -15.51
CA MET A 115 -32.89 30.37 -14.35
C MET A 115 -33.61 29.74 -13.16
N SER A 116 -32.90 29.60 -12.03
CA SER A 116 -33.50 29.04 -10.81
C SER A 116 -32.98 29.62 -9.50
N GLY A 117 -33.78 29.54 -8.44
CA GLY A 117 -33.33 29.81 -7.06
C GLY A 117 -33.01 31.27 -6.74
N VAL A 118 -33.61 32.24 -7.45
CA VAL A 118 -33.32 33.67 -7.25
C VAL A 118 -34.60 34.50 -7.06
N THR A 119 -34.48 35.57 -6.27
CA THR A 119 -35.48 36.63 -6.23
C THR A 119 -35.06 37.79 -7.12
N VAL A 120 -35.95 38.25 -8.01
CA VAL A 120 -35.75 39.44 -8.84
C VAL A 120 -36.78 40.49 -8.45
N ARG A 121 -36.32 41.66 -8.02
CA ARG A 121 -37.24 42.68 -7.49
C ARG A 121 -36.86 44.11 -7.83
N ASN A 122 -37.78 45.01 -7.46
CA ASN A 122 -37.56 46.45 -7.45
C ASN A 122 -37.17 47.02 -8.81
N CYS A 123 -37.85 46.59 -9.87
CA CYS A 123 -37.76 47.22 -11.19
C CYS A 123 -38.42 48.61 -11.18
N SER A 124 -38.24 49.37 -12.26
CA SER A 124 -38.85 50.69 -12.41
C SER A 124 -40.37 50.63 -12.45
N THR A 125 -41.02 51.66 -11.89
CA THR A 125 -42.46 51.84 -12.03
C THR A 125 -42.79 52.38 -13.42
N GLY A 126 -43.72 51.77 -14.13
CA GLY A 126 -44.16 52.23 -15.45
C GLY A 126 -44.39 51.05 -16.38
N TRP A 127 -45.45 51.09 -17.18
CA TRP A 127 -45.57 50.14 -18.29
C TRP A 127 -44.56 50.53 -19.39
N PRO A 128 -43.73 49.62 -19.94
CA PRO A 128 -43.69 48.16 -19.77
C PRO A 128 -42.41 47.67 -19.04
N TYR A 129 -42.12 48.19 -17.85
CA TYR A 129 -40.98 47.76 -17.05
C TYR A 129 -41.28 46.47 -16.28
N ALA A 130 -40.32 45.55 -16.25
CA ALA A 130 -40.46 44.24 -15.62
C ALA A 130 -39.29 43.89 -14.69
N CYS A 131 -39.53 43.03 -13.72
CA CYS A 131 -38.46 42.41 -12.95
C CYS A 131 -37.61 41.53 -13.89
N LEU A 132 -38.27 40.75 -14.75
CA LEU A 132 -37.62 39.97 -15.80
C LEU A 132 -38.30 40.21 -17.14
N LYS A 133 -37.55 40.72 -18.10
CA LYS A 133 -38.03 40.99 -19.47
C LYS A 133 -37.38 40.05 -20.46
N ILE A 134 -38.18 39.33 -21.23
CA ILE A 134 -37.74 38.24 -22.08
C ILE A 134 -38.14 38.52 -23.52
N PHE A 135 -37.13 38.50 -24.39
CA PHE A 135 -37.25 38.58 -25.85
C PHE A 135 -36.79 37.28 -26.55
N SER A 136 -36.30 36.30 -25.79
CA SER A 136 -35.84 35.00 -26.29
C SER A 136 -36.89 33.91 -26.11
N SER A 137 -36.71 32.78 -26.78
CA SER A 137 -37.60 31.61 -26.67
C SER A 137 -36.93 30.42 -25.98
N SER A 138 -37.71 29.39 -25.67
CA SER A 138 -37.23 28.14 -25.07
C SER A 138 -36.57 28.31 -23.68
N ASN A 139 -37.03 29.26 -22.88
CA ASN A 139 -36.48 29.54 -21.56
C ASN A 139 -37.14 28.68 -20.48
N THR A 140 -36.39 28.32 -19.44
CA THR A 140 -36.88 27.64 -18.24
C THR A 140 -36.62 28.54 -17.03
N ILE A 141 -37.68 28.91 -16.30
CA ILE A 141 -37.60 29.69 -15.07
C ILE A 141 -38.27 28.88 -13.96
N SER A 142 -37.52 28.48 -12.94
CA SER A 142 -38.05 27.62 -11.87
C SER A 142 -37.65 28.10 -10.48
N GLU A 143 -38.50 27.87 -9.48
CA GLU A 143 -38.18 28.17 -8.06
C GLU A 143 -37.70 29.62 -7.81
N CYS A 144 -38.20 30.58 -8.59
CA CYS A 144 -37.83 32.01 -8.48
C CYS A 144 -38.95 32.83 -7.82
N SER A 145 -38.59 34.01 -7.30
CA SER A 145 -39.57 35.01 -6.83
C SER A 145 -39.45 36.32 -7.61
N PHE A 146 -40.58 36.91 -7.98
CA PHE A 146 -40.66 38.19 -8.68
C PHE A 146 -41.51 39.18 -7.88
N GLU A 147 -40.85 40.18 -7.30
CA GLU A 147 -41.48 41.14 -6.39
C GLU A 147 -41.47 42.56 -6.98
N SER A 148 -42.66 43.03 -7.35
CA SER A 148 -42.88 44.42 -7.74
C SER A 148 -43.14 45.32 -6.53
N GLN A 149 -43.24 46.62 -6.76
CA GLN A 149 -43.65 47.57 -5.71
C GLN A 149 -45.18 47.65 -5.63
N SER A 150 -45.76 47.52 -4.43
CA SER A 150 -47.21 47.64 -4.24
C SER A 150 -47.79 48.93 -4.83
N GLY A 151 -48.82 48.79 -5.68
CA GLY A 151 -49.46 49.92 -6.38
C GLY A 151 -48.66 50.45 -7.58
N SER A 152 -47.56 49.81 -7.96
CA SER A 152 -46.82 50.06 -9.20
C SER A 152 -47.58 49.53 -10.42
N VAL A 153 -47.19 50.01 -11.60
CA VAL A 153 -47.61 49.48 -12.90
C VAL A 153 -46.54 48.57 -13.53
N SER A 154 -45.64 48.01 -12.71
CA SER A 154 -44.56 47.12 -13.11
C SER A 154 -45.01 45.66 -13.22
N VAL A 155 -44.24 44.87 -13.96
CA VAL A 155 -44.54 43.45 -14.21
C VAL A 155 -43.54 42.55 -13.49
N GLY A 156 -43.95 41.36 -13.06
CA GLY A 156 -43.01 40.31 -12.68
C GLY A 156 -42.19 39.85 -13.88
N ILE A 157 -42.81 39.09 -14.80
CA ILE A 157 -42.21 38.68 -16.07
C ILE A 157 -42.97 39.26 -17.28
N TYR A 158 -42.25 39.88 -18.20
CA TYR A 158 -42.77 40.31 -19.50
C TYR A 158 -42.17 39.47 -20.63
N PHE A 159 -43.01 38.69 -21.30
CA PHE A 159 -42.66 37.98 -22.54
C PHE A 159 -43.10 38.80 -23.77
N ASP A 160 -42.12 39.18 -24.58
CA ASP A 160 -42.29 39.91 -25.84
C ASP A 160 -42.05 38.93 -27.01
N GLY A 161 -43.12 38.49 -27.68
CA GLY A 161 -43.03 37.59 -28.84
C GLY A 161 -42.24 36.31 -28.59
N SER A 162 -42.30 35.79 -27.37
CA SER A 162 -41.47 34.70 -26.88
C SER A 162 -42.28 33.41 -26.74
N SER A 163 -41.68 32.30 -27.16
CA SER A 163 -42.39 31.02 -27.27
C SER A 163 -41.62 29.88 -26.62
N ASP A 164 -42.30 28.74 -26.47
CA ASP A 164 -41.71 27.48 -26.00
C ASP A 164 -41.07 27.57 -24.61
N SER A 165 -41.49 28.56 -23.78
CA SER A 165 -40.90 28.80 -22.47
C SER A 165 -41.72 28.17 -21.34
N THR A 166 -41.03 27.78 -20.27
CA THR A 166 -41.57 27.04 -19.12
C THR A 166 -41.29 27.82 -17.83
N ILE A 167 -42.33 28.06 -17.04
CA ILE A 167 -42.27 28.74 -15.75
C ILE A 167 -42.84 27.80 -14.69
N GLU A 168 -42.05 27.43 -13.68
CA GLU A 168 -42.43 26.40 -12.70
C GLU A 168 -42.16 26.84 -11.26
N ASN A 169 -43.11 26.59 -10.35
CA ASN A 169 -42.95 26.78 -8.90
C ASN A 169 -42.42 28.17 -8.49
N CYS A 170 -42.78 29.21 -9.25
CA CYS A 170 -42.37 30.58 -8.99
C CYS A 170 -43.42 31.36 -8.20
N THR A 171 -43.00 32.41 -7.49
CA THR A 171 -43.88 33.32 -6.75
C THR A 171 -43.89 34.71 -7.38
N PHE A 172 -45.06 35.31 -7.52
CA PHE A 172 -45.27 36.63 -8.13
C PHE A 172 -46.09 37.51 -7.21
N ALA A 173 -45.55 38.67 -6.82
CA ALA A 173 -46.22 39.55 -5.87
C ALA A 173 -46.17 41.04 -6.22
N TYR A 174 -47.24 41.74 -5.82
CA TYR A 174 -47.35 43.21 -5.80
C TYR A 174 -47.22 43.90 -7.18
N GLY A 175 -47.32 43.17 -8.28
CA GLY A 175 -47.21 43.67 -9.64
C GLY A 175 -48.53 44.19 -10.20
N TRP A 176 -48.46 44.88 -11.34
CA TRP A 176 -49.62 45.08 -12.19
C TRP A 176 -50.02 43.78 -12.88
N GLU A 177 -49.04 43.10 -13.44
CA GLU A 177 -49.18 41.74 -13.98
C GLU A 177 -48.06 40.90 -13.36
N GLY A 178 -48.40 39.74 -12.79
CA GLY A 178 -47.39 38.80 -12.34
C GLY A 178 -46.58 38.29 -13.53
N ILE A 179 -47.28 37.75 -14.54
CA ILE A 179 -46.73 37.44 -15.85
C ILE A 179 -47.59 38.06 -16.94
N THR A 180 -46.97 38.59 -17.99
CA THR A 180 -47.66 38.95 -19.23
C THR A 180 -47.02 38.28 -20.44
N PHE A 181 -47.86 37.69 -21.28
CA PHE A 181 -47.49 37.19 -22.60
C PHE A 181 -48.13 38.07 -23.65
N ARG A 182 -47.31 38.63 -24.55
CA ARG A 182 -47.74 39.58 -25.58
C ARG A 182 -47.06 39.30 -26.92
N ASP A 183 -47.49 40.05 -27.93
CA ASP A 183 -46.84 40.12 -29.24
C ASP A 183 -46.75 38.75 -29.94
N PHE A 184 -47.83 37.97 -29.90
CA PHE A 184 -47.94 36.64 -30.52
C PHE A 184 -47.09 35.54 -29.86
N SER A 185 -46.76 35.69 -28.58
CA SER A 185 -46.17 34.62 -27.76
C SER A 185 -47.03 33.35 -27.80
N HIS A 186 -46.42 32.16 -27.95
CA HIS A 186 -47.17 30.91 -28.03
C HIS A 186 -46.45 29.69 -27.45
N ASN A 187 -47.21 28.61 -27.19
CA ASN A 187 -46.65 27.34 -26.71
C ASN A 187 -45.85 27.47 -25.41
N ASN A 188 -46.32 28.33 -24.49
CA ASN A 188 -45.69 28.52 -23.19
C ASN A 188 -46.39 27.69 -22.12
N THR A 189 -45.69 27.36 -21.04
CA THR A 189 -46.21 26.61 -19.89
C THR A 189 -45.94 27.36 -18.59
N VAL A 190 -46.96 27.50 -17.75
CA VAL A 190 -46.86 28.02 -16.39
C VAL A 190 -47.45 26.98 -15.44
N SER A 191 -46.65 26.45 -14.51
CA SER A 191 -47.14 25.43 -13.58
C SER A 191 -46.69 25.62 -12.13
N GLY A 192 -47.53 25.22 -11.17
CA GLY A 192 -47.19 25.25 -9.74
C GLY A 192 -46.89 26.63 -9.15
N CYS A 193 -47.19 27.71 -9.87
CA CYS A 193 -46.84 29.08 -9.49
C CYS A 193 -47.88 29.71 -8.56
N THR A 194 -47.45 30.69 -7.75
CA THR A 194 -48.31 31.46 -6.85
C THR A 194 -48.32 32.94 -7.24
N PHE A 195 -49.53 33.52 -7.37
CA PHE A 195 -49.77 34.91 -7.76
C PHE A 195 -50.61 35.60 -6.70
N THR A 196 -49.99 36.49 -5.92
CA THR A 196 -50.63 37.14 -4.78
C THR A 196 -50.47 38.66 -4.83
N ASP A 197 -51.54 39.40 -4.52
CA ASP A 197 -51.53 40.87 -4.49
C ASP A 197 -51.10 41.55 -5.81
N ASN A 198 -51.27 40.90 -6.95
CA ASN A 198 -51.04 41.51 -8.27
C ASN A 198 -52.34 42.09 -8.82
N THR A 199 -52.30 43.13 -9.65
CA THR A 199 -53.55 43.62 -10.28
C THR A 199 -54.18 42.52 -11.13
N TYR A 200 -53.39 41.89 -12.00
CA TYR A 200 -53.66 40.59 -12.60
C TYR A 200 -52.56 39.60 -12.25
N GLY A 201 -52.90 38.34 -12.00
CA GLY A 201 -51.89 37.28 -11.85
C GLY A 201 -51.17 37.02 -13.18
N ILE A 202 -51.91 36.56 -14.19
CA ILE A 202 -51.41 36.34 -15.56
C ILE A 202 -52.28 37.07 -16.58
N SER A 203 -51.63 37.73 -17.53
CA SER A 203 -52.29 38.30 -18.72
C SER A 203 -51.79 37.60 -19.99
N LEU A 204 -52.68 36.86 -20.67
CA LEU A 204 -52.46 36.26 -21.98
C LEU A 204 -53.14 37.13 -23.04
N VAL A 205 -52.40 38.11 -23.59
CA VAL A 205 -52.94 39.09 -24.54
C VAL A 205 -52.31 38.89 -25.90
N GLU A 206 -53.11 38.56 -26.91
CA GLU A 206 -52.63 38.15 -28.24
C GLU A 206 -51.65 36.95 -28.16
N SER A 207 -51.84 36.07 -27.17
CA SER A 207 -51.02 34.88 -26.94
C SER A 207 -51.85 33.60 -27.08
N ASN A 208 -51.30 32.57 -27.73
CA ASN A 208 -52.04 31.35 -28.04
C ASN A 208 -51.33 30.10 -27.51
N ASP A 209 -52.07 28.99 -27.43
CA ASP A 209 -51.51 27.67 -27.13
C ASP A 209 -50.70 27.64 -25.82
N THR A 210 -51.05 28.48 -24.84
CA THR A 210 -50.40 28.54 -23.52
C THR A 210 -51.13 27.66 -22.52
N ALA A 211 -50.38 26.86 -21.76
CA ALA A 211 -50.89 26.01 -20.71
C ALA A 211 -50.59 26.62 -19.32
N VAL A 212 -51.62 26.79 -18.49
CA VAL A 212 -51.50 27.19 -17.09
C VAL A 212 -52.05 26.07 -16.22
N SER A 213 -51.26 25.52 -15.31
CA SER A 213 -51.69 24.37 -14.50
C SER A 213 -51.22 24.41 -13.04
N GLY A 214 -52.06 23.94 -12.09
CA GLY A 214 -51.63 23.80 -10.70
C GLY A 214 -51.26 25.12 -10.00
N CYS A 215 -51.71 26.27 -10.52
CA CYS A 215 -51.33 27.59 -10.01
C CYS A 215 -52.34 28.11 -8.98
N THR A 216 -51.87 28.92 -8.05
CA THR A 216 -52.70 29.58 -7.03
C THR A 216 -52.73 31.09 -7.26
N PHE A 217 -53.92 31.67 -7.29
CA PHE A 217 -54.19 33.09 -7.45
C PHE A 217 -54.96 33.58 -6.23
N SER A 218 -54.42 34.58 -5.54
CA SER A 218 -55.07 35.15 -4.37
C SER A 218 -54.97 36.66 -4.28
N ASP A 219 -56.07 37.30 -3.89
CA ASP A 219 -56.11 38.74 -3.59
C ASP A 219 -55.69 39.63 -4.78
N ASN A 220 -55.98 39.22 -6.02
CA ASN A 220 -55.67 40.01 -7.21
C ASN A 220 -56.86 40.92 -7.58
N PRO A 221 -56.80 42.25 -7.38
CA PRO A 221 -57.98 43.11 -7.43
C PRO A 221 -58.68 43.23 -8.79
N ARG A 222 -58.04 42.90 -9.92
CA ARG A 222 -58.71 42.83 -11.23
C ARG A 222 -58.94 41.41 -11.71
N GLY A 223 -58.06 40.47 -11.38
CA GLY A 223 -58.36 39.06 -11.51
C GLY A 223 -57.16 38.15 -11.52
N GLY A 224 -57.38 36.85 -11.39
CA GLY A 224 -56.30 35.85 -11.47
C GLY A 224 -55.70 35.77 -12.87
N ILE A 225 -56.53 35.48 -13.89
CA ILE A 225 -56.09 35.38 -15.29
C ILE A 225 -56.96 36.24 -16.22
N LEU A 226 -56.32 36.97 -17.13
CA LEU A 226 -56.96 37.64 -18.25
C LEU A 226 -56.57 36.99 -19.59
N LEU A 227 -57.56 36.50 -20.33
CA LEU A 227 -57.44 36.06 -21.73
C LEU A 227 -57.97 37.18 -22.64
N GLY A 228 -57.07 37.83 -23.39
CA GLY A 228 -57.41 38.93 -24.30
C GLY A 228 -56.97 38.64 -25.73
N TYR A 229 -57.88 38.67 -26.71
CA TYR A 229 -57.52 38.47 -28.13
C TYR A 229 -56.72 37.17 -28.40
N SER A 230 -56.98 36.13 -27.60
CA SER A 230 -56.19 34.89 -27.52
C SER A 230 -56.98 33.65 -27.90
N ARG A 231 -56.30 32.55 -28.24
CA ARG A 231 -56.92 31.27 -28.60
C ARG A 231 -56.18 30.03 -28.10
N ASN A 232 -56.92 28.93 -27.97
CA ASN A 232 -56.37 27.59 -27.66
C ASN A 232 -55.54 27.52 -26.38
N ASN A 233 -55.80 28.39 -25.40
CA ASN A 233 -55.13 28.31 -24.12
C ASN A 233 -55.84 27.29 -23.22
N SER A 234 -55.07 26.60 -22.38
CA SER A 234 -55.58 25.60 -21.43
C SER A 234 -55.25 26.05 -20.01
N ILE A 235 -56.28 26.24 -19.18
CA ILE A 235 -56.15 26.55 -17.76
C ILE A 235 -56.71 25.37 -16.98
N SER A 236 -55.88 24.72 -16.18
CA SER A 236 -56.29 23.50 -15.46
C SER A 236 -55.81 23.45 -14.03
N ASN A 237 -56.55 22.80 -13.13
CA ASN A 237 -56.09 22.51 -11.76
C ASN A 237 -55.66 23.78 -10.97
N CYS A 238 -56.26 24.95 -11.26
CA CYS A 238 -55.88 26.22 -10.64
C CYS A 238 -56.87 26.65 -9.56
N GLN A 239 -56.40 27.38 -8.56
CA GLN A 239 -57.22 27.93 -7.48
C GLN A 239 -57.24 29.46 -7.53
N PHE A 240 -58.43 30.05 -7.46
CA PHE A 240 -58.70 31.50 -7.52
C PHE A 240 -59.48 31.93 -6.28
N THR A 241 -58.86 32.75 -5.42
CA THR A 241 -59.41 33.11 -4.11
C THR A 241 -59.38 34.62 -3.88
N ASN A 242 -60.51 35.23 -3.53
CA ASN A 242 -60.60 36.66 -3.23
C ASN A 242 -60.11 37.59 -4.36
N ASP A 243 -60.22 37.16 -5.60
CA ASP A 243 -59.94 38.02 -6.76
C ASP A 243 -61.17 38.93 -6.98
N ASN A 244 -61.00 40.22 -6.67
CA ASN A 244 -62.13 41.15 -6.43
C ASN A 244 -63.02 41.43 -7.65
N TRP A 245 -62.63 41.04 -8.86
CA TRP A 245 -63.47 41.23 -10.05
C TRP A 245 -63.75 39.92 -10.78
N PHE A 246 -62.72 39.19 -11.21
CA PHE A 246 -62.91 37.85 -11.72
C PHE A 246 -61.77 36.89 -11.36
N GLY A 247 -62.05 35.61 -11.20
CA GLY A 247 -60.98 34.60 -11.19
C GLY A 247 -60.34 34.51 -12.58
N ILE A 248 -61.15 34.25 -13.61
CA ILE A 248 -60.73 34.27 -15.02
C ILE A 248 -61.64 35.18 -15.84
N GLY A 249 -61.04 36.14 -16.55
CA GLY A 249 -61.71 37.02 -17.50
C GLY A 249 -61.32 36.70 -18.93
N VAL A 250 -62.30 36.60 -19.83
CA VAL A 250 -62.12 36.19 -21.23
C VAL A 250 -62.76 37.24 -22.13
N SER A 251 -61.94 37.98 -22.89
CA SER A 251 -62.37 39.11 -23.72
C SER A 251 -61.79 39.00 -25.12
N TYR A 252 -62.67 38.93 -26.13
CA TYR A 252 -62.28 38.68 -27.53
C TYR A 252 -61.41 37.43 -27.74
N ALA A 253 -61.60 36.41 -26.89
CA ALA A 253 -60.78 35.20 -26.88
C ALA A 253 -61.65 33.96 -27.18
N HIS A 254 -61.08 33.00 -27.90
CA HIS A 254 -61.84 31.89 -28.47
C HIS A 254 -61.17 30.54 -28.24
N ASP A 255 -61.97 29.48 -28.19
CA ASP A 255 -61.46 28.11 -28.19
C ASP A 255 -60.51 27.79 -27.01
N ASN A 256 -60.69 28.45 -25.86
CA ASN A 256 -59.90 28.20 -24.65
C ASN A 256 -60.59 27.17 -23.74
N GLY A 257 -59.80 26.36 -23.04
CA GLY A 257 -60.26 25.38 -22.06
C GLY A 257 -59.99 25.82 -20.62
N ILE A 258 -61.01 25.75 -19.77
CA ILE A 258 -60.92 25.97 -18.33
C ILE A 258 -61.44 24.70 -17.66
N GLU A 259 -60.55 23.94 -17.04
CA GLU A 259 -60.86 22.62 -16.51
C GLU A 259 -60.37 22.43 -15.07
N ASN A 260 -61.13 21.75 -14.22
CA ASN A 260 -60.70 21.38 -12.87
C ASN A 260 -60.18 22.56 -12.01
N CYS A 261 -60.79 23.74 -12.16
CA CYS A 261 -60.39 24.95 -11.42
C CYS A 261 -61.34 25.24 -10.26
N GLN A 262 -60.82 25.84 -9.20
CA GLN A 262 -61.57 26.20 -8.00
C GLN A 262 -61.67 27.73 -7.87
N PHE A 263 -62.88 28.25 -7.73
CA PHE A 263 -63.18 29.68 -7.64
C PHE A 263 -63.92 29.97 -6.34
N TYR A 264 -63.26 30.65 -5.41
CA TYR A 264 -63.77 30.93 -4.08
C TYR A 264 -63.79 32.43 -3.75
N GLU A 265 -64.95 32.94 -3.31
CA GLU A 265 -65.11 34.34 -2.83
C GLU A 265 -64.70 35.44 -3.83
N ASN A 266 -64.91 35.21 -5.14
CA ASN A 266 -64.69 36.21 -6.20
C ASN A 266 -66.00 36.94 -6.56
N ASP A 267 -65.93 38.11 -7.19
CA ASP A 267 -67.15 38.74 -7.73
C ASP A 267 -67.71 37.90 -8.89
N MET A 268 -66.89 37.59 -9.90
CA MET A 268 -67.19 36.57 -10.90
C MET A 268 -66.17 35.44 -10.84
N GLY A 269 -66.59 34.17 -10.82
CA GLY A 269 -65.65 33.05 -10.98
C GLY A 269 -65.01 33.10 -12.37
N VAL A 270 -65.84 32.95 -13.40
CA VAL A 270 -65.43 33.09 -14.81
C VAL A 270 -66.33 34.11 -15.52
N TYR A 271 -65.71 35.05 -16.23
CA TYR A 271 -66.39 36.12 -16.97
C TYR A 271 -66.03 36.11 -18.46
N LEU A 272 -67.03 36.08 -19.35
CA LEU A 272 -66.85 36.07 -20.81
C LEU A 272 -67.55 37.26 -21.48
N GLU A 273 -66.83 37.96 -22.36
CA GLU A 273 -67.34 38.97 -23.29
C GLU A 273 -66.76 38.82 -24.71
N PHE A 274 -67.58 38.98 -25.74
CA PHE A 274 -67.20 38.85 -27.16
C PHE A 274 -66.39 37.58 -27.49
N SER A 275 -66.65 36.48 -26.79
CA SER A 275 -65.79 35.29 -26.73
C SER A 275 -66.59 34.02 -27.03
N THR A 276 -66.07 33.16 -27.91
CA THR A 276 -66.83 32.01 -28.46
C THR A 276 -66.01 30.73 -28.47
N GLY A 277 -66.67 29.57 -28.37
CA GLY A 277 -66.00 28.27 -28.47
C GLY A 277 -65.18 27.87 -27.24
N ASN A 278 -65.28 28.63 -26.14
CA ASN A 278 -64.59 28.30 -24.89
C ASN A 278 -65.33 27.21 -24.13
N SER A 279 -64.59 26.40 -23.36
CA SER A 279 -65.12 25.31 -22.54
C SER A 279 -64.78 25.53 -21.06
N ILE A 280 -65.78 25.34 -20.19
CA ILE A 280 -65.66 25.42 -18.73
C ILE A 280 -66.21 24.11 -18.16
N THR A 281 -65.33 23.25 -17.65
CA THR A 281 -65.69 21.91 -17.18
C THR A 281 -64.99 21.54 -15.87
N ARG A 282 -65.60 20.65 -15.07
CA ARG A 282 -65.00 20.13 -13.83
C ARG A 282 -64.61 21.19 -12.81
N CYS A 283 -65.13 22.41 -12.91
CA CYS A 283 -64.77 23.50 -12.00
C CYS A 283 -65.69 23.54 -10.78
N VAL A 284 -65.16 23.99 -9.64
CA VAL A 284 -65.94 24.27 -8.44
C VAL A 284 -66.03 25.78 -8.25
N MET A 285 -67.25 26.30 -8.20
CA MET A 285 -67.52 27.72 -8.04
C MET A 285 -68.30 27.93 -6.75
N THR A 286 -67.64 28.46 -5.73
CA THR A 286 -68.17 28.57 -4.37
C THR A 286 -68.18 30.01 -3.86
N ASN A 287 -69.31 30.46 -3.31
CA ASN A 287 -69.46 31.76 -2.65
C ASN A 287 -69.08 32.99 -3.50
N ASN A 288 -69.22 32.92 -4.83
CA ASN A 288 -68.99 34.05 -5.71
C ASN A 288 -70.26 34.91 -5.89
N SER A 289 -70.17 36.17 -6.33
CA SER A 289 -71.38 36.93 -6.71
C SER A 289 -72.04 36.32 -7.95
N TYR A 290 -71.22 35.87 -8.90
CA TYR A 290 -71.57 35.09 -10.07
C TYR A 290 -70.59 33.92 -10.20
N GLY A 291 -71.07 32.67 -10.33
CA GLY A 291 -70.19 31.56 -10.67
C GLY A 291 -69.61 31.76 -12.08
N VAL A 292 -70.47 31.70 -13.10
CA VAL A 292 -70.14 32.06 -14.49
C VAL A 292 -71.03 33.19 -14.97
N TYR A 293 -70.45 34.19 -15.64
CA TYR A 293 -71.19 35.25 -16.32
C TYR A 293 -70.77 35.36 -17.81
N LEU A 294 -71.70 35.11 -18.72
CA LEU A 294 -71.54 35.31 -20.16
C LEU A 294 -72.41 36.47 -20.67
N LYS A 295 -71.79 37.40 -21.41
CA LYS A 295 -72.48 38.55 -22.03
C LYS A 295 -71.82 38.98 -23.34
N ASP A 296 -72.42 39.99 -23.99
CA ASP A 296 -71.87 40.70 -25.14
C ASP A 296 -71.42 39.76 -26.29
N ASP A 297 -72.37 39.11 -26.96
CA ASP A 297 -72.14 38.21 -28.12
C ASP A 297 -71.17 37.04 -27.84
N SER A 298 -71.13 36.54 -26.60
CA SER A 298 -70.35 35.36 -26.20
C SER A 298 -71.13 34.06 -26.43
N ASP A 299 -71.34 33.72 -27.70
CA ASP A 299 -72.10 32.53 -28.12
C ASP A 299 -71.21 31.28 -28.33
N ASN A 300 -71.84 30.10 -28.35
CA ASN A 300 -71.22 28.81 -28.64
C ASN A 300 -70.12 28.38 -27.66
N ASN A 301 -70.22 28.77 -26.39
CA ASN A 301 -69.40 28.25 -25.31
C ASN A 301 -70.10 27.03 -24.65
N THR A 302 -69.32 26.15 -24.02
CA THR A 302 -69.82 24.95 -23.33
C THR A 302 -69.49 24.98 -21.84
N VAL A 303 -70.50 24.84 -20.99
CA VAL A 303 -70.38 24.86 -19.52
C VAL A 303 -71.11 23.65 -18.93
N TYR A 304 -70.39 22.59 -18.60
CA TYR A 304 -70.99 21.36 -18.04
C TYR A 304 -70.02 20.67 -17.08
N HIS A 305 -70.52 19.77 -16.23
CA HIS A 305 -69.75 19.08 -15.19
C HIS A 305 -69.08 20.02 -14.18
N ASN A 306 -69.71 21.14 -13.84
CA ASN A 306 -69.21 22.05 -12.81
C ASN A 306 -70.09 21.97 -11.55
N ASN A 307 -69.52 22.34 -10.40
CA ASN A 307 -70.23 22.44 -9.13
C ASN A 307 -70.45 23.92 -8.78
N PHE A 308 -71.71 24.36 -8.84
CA PHE A 308 -72.12 25.71 -8.44
C PHE A 308 -72.67 25.71 -7.01
N VAL A 309 -71.87 26.20 -6.07
CA VAL A 309 -72.12 26.08 -4.62
C VAL A 309 -72.28 27.45 -3.96
N ASN A 310 -73.46 27.76 -3.43
CA ASN A 310 -73.73 28.96 -2.62
C ASN A 310 -73.29 30.30 -3.26
N ASN A 311 -73.30 30.41 -4.59
CA ASN A 311 -73.05 31.69 -5.25
C ASN A 311 -74.30 32.58 -5.14
N THR A 312 -74.14 33.91 -5.16
CA THR A 312 -75.30 34.83 -5.16
C THR A 312 -76.15 34.63 -6.41
N HIS A 313 -75.48 34.45 -7.55
CA HIS A 313 -76.04 33.89 -8.78
C HIS A 313 -75.16 32.71 -9.18
N GLN A 314 -75.70 31.50 -9.26
CA GLN A 314 -74.92 30.35 -9.72
C GLN A 314 -74.34 30.60 -11.10
N ALA A 315 -75.17 31.11 -12.01
CA ALA A 315 -74.78 31.48 -13.37
C ALA A 315 -75.65 32.64 -13.89
N TYR A 316 -75.15 33.36 -14.88
CA TYR A 316 -75.91 34.35 -15.65
C TYR A 316 -75.44 34.36 -17.11
N ASP A 317 -76.37 34.24 -18.05
CA ASP A 317 -76.07 34.08 -19.47
C ASP A 317 -77.05 34.86 -20.33
N GLU A 318 -76.56 35.93 -20.96
CA GLU A 318 -77.32 36.78 -21.87
C GLU A 318 -77.23 36.33 -23.34
N CYS A 319 -76.49 35.25 -23.60
CA CYS A 319 -76.07 34.79 -24.93
C CYS A 319 -76.66 33.42 -25.29
N THR A 320 -76.11 32.73 -26.28
CA THR A 320 -76.53 31.39 -26.75
C THR A 320 -75.43 30.36 -26.51
N ASN A 321 -75.51 29.64 -25.39
CA ASN A 321 -74.48 28.70 -24.95
C ASN A 321 -75.08 27.35 -24.51
N THR A 322 -74.23 26.34 -24.37
CA THR A 322 -74.63 24.99 -23.97
C THR A 322 -74.24 24.73 -22.52
N TRP A 323 -75.22 24.36 -21.68
CA TRP A 323 -75.05 24.20 -20.23
C TRP A 323 -75.12 22.76 -19.74
N ASN A 324 -75.06 21.78 -20.65
CA ASN A 324 -75.07 20.37 -20.32
C ASN A 324 -74.40 19.55 -21.42
N ASP A 325 -73.84 18.39 -21.07
CA ASP A 325 -73.49 17.37 -22.04
C ASP A 325 -74.70 16.45 -22.31
N THR A 326 -74.55 15.50 -23.22
CA THR A 326 -75.58 14.53 -23.58
C THR A 326 -75.72 13.42 -22.54
N TYR A 327 -76.90 12.82 -22.40
CA TYR A 327 -77.09 11.64 -21.55
C TYR A 327 -76.18 10.46 -21.99
N PRO A 328 -75.57 9.70 -21.06
CA PRO A 328 -75.70 9.78 -19.60
C PRO A 328 -74.66 10.69 -18.92
N SER A 329 -73.92 11.49 -19.69
CA SER A 329 -72.85 12.36 -19.18
C SER A 329 -73.38 13.39 -18.17
N GLY A 330 -74.53 14.00 -18.46
CA GLY A 330 -75.18 14.95 -17.56
C GLY A 330 -74.71 16.40 -17.73
N GLY A 331 -75.16 17.27 -16.81
CA GLY A 331 -74.96 18.72 -16.82
C GLY A 331 -74.09 19.19 -15.67
N ASN A 332 -74.50 20.25 -15.01
CA ASN A 332 -73.82 20.82 -13.85
C ASN A 332 -74.59 20.48 -12.56
N TYR A 333 -73.90 20.56 -11.42
CA TYR A 333 -74.52 20.54 -10.10
C TYR A 333 -74.85 21.96 -9.64
N TRP A 334 -76.03 22.13 -9.06
CA TRP A 334 -76.58 23.40 -8.62
C TRP A 334 -77.08 23.28 -7.18
N SER A 335 -76.40 23.90 -6.23
CA SER A 335 -76.74 23.82 -4.78
C SER A 335 -78.06 24.47 -4.37
N ASP A 336 -78.78 25.09 -5.31
CA ASP A 336 -80.14 25.62 -5.16
C ASP A 336 -81.16 24.90 -6.06
N PHE A 337 -80.76 23.75 -6.62
CA PHE A 337 -81.61 22.83 -7.38
C PHE A 337 -81.11 21.38 -7.25
N ASP A 338 -80.97 20.92 -6.00
CA ASP A 338 -80.48 19.58 -5.65
C ASP A 338 -81.41 18.82 -4.69
N GLU A 339 -82.44 19.47 -4.16
CA GLU A 339 -83.38 18.86 -3.21
C GLU A 339 -84.80 18.68 -3.79
N PRO A 340 -85.58 17.66 -3.34
CA PRO A 340 -86.97 17.46 -3.74
C PRO A 340 -87.90 18.66 -3.54
N SER A 341 -87.58 19.57 -2.61
CA SER A 341 -88.35 20.81 -2.39
C SER A 341 -88.17 21.84 -3.50
N GLU A 342 -87.11 21.74 -4.29
CA GLU A 342 -86.76 22.64 -5.39
C GLU A 342 -87.25 22.09 -6.73
N GLY A 343 -87.72 20.84 -6.75
CA GLY A 343 -88.12 20.12 -7.95
C GLY A 343 -87.05 19.17 -8.48
N ALA A 344 -85.95 18.98 -7.75
CA ALA A 344 -84.91 18.01 -8.08
C ALA A 344 -85.27 16.64 -7.48
N TRP A 345 -85.65 15.70 -8.34
CA TRP A 345 -85.89 14.30 -8.00
C TRP A 345 -84.98 13.43 -8.85
N ASP A 346 -84.49 12.32 -8.32
CA ASP A 346 -83.70 11.32 -9.06
C ASP A 346 -84.28 9.93 -8.76
N ASN A 347 -85.42 9.62 -9.41
CA ASN A 347 -86.05 8.30 -9.35
C ASN A 347 -86.17 7.65 -10.73
N HIS A 348 -85.85 8.40 -11.78
CA HIS A 348 -85.90 7.99 -13.17
C HIS A 348 -84.54 8.22 -13.84
N SER A 349 -84.36 7.53 -14.95
CA SER A 349 -83.12 7.43 -15.70
C SER A 349 -83.43 7.45 -17.21
N GLY A 350 -82.39 7.30 -18.03
CA GLY A 350 -82.51 7.27 -19.48
C GLY A 350 -82.48 8.65 -20.12
N PRO A 351 -82.41 8.75 -21.47
CA PRO A 351 -82.23 10.03 -22.17
C PRO A 351 -83.34 11.08 -21.94
N ASN A 352 -84.55 10.66 -21.57
CA ASN A 352 -85.64 11.58 -21.22
C ASN A 352 -85.88 11.68 -19.71
N GLN A 353 -85.10 10.95 -18.91
CA GLN A 353 -85.23 10.91 -17.45
C GLN A 353 -86.65 10.49 -17.02
N ASP A 354 -87.15 9.41 -17.63
CA ASP A 354 -88.51 8.85 -17.44
C ASP A 354 -88.53 7.31 -17.27
N GLU A 355 -87.37 6.64 -17.31
CA GLU A 355 -87.25 5.19 -17.08
C GLU A 355 -86.98 4.91 -15.60
N ALA A 356 -87.68 3.99 -14.94
CA ALA A 356 -87.51 3.78 -13.49
C ALA A 356 -86.07 3.39 -13.09
N GLY A 357 -85.51 4.07 -12.08
CA GLY A 357 -84.15 3.87 -11.56
C GLY A 357 -83.43 5.21 -11.42
N SER A 358 -82.58 5.36 -10.41
CA SER A 358 -81.76 6.57 -10.20
C SER A 358 -80.45 6.46 -10.99
N ASP A 359 -80.00 7.57 -11.57
CA ASP A 359 -78.74 7.68 -12.30
C ASP A 359 -77.92 8.92 -11.92
N GLY A 360 -78.36 9.69 -10.92
CA GLY A 360 -77.67 10.89 -10.44
C GLY A 360 -78.01 12.17 -11.22
N ILE A 361 -78.93 12.09 -12.19
CA ILE A 361 -79.43 13.23 -12.97
C ILE A 361 -80.86 13.54 -12.53
N VAL A 362 -81.26 14.81 -12.60
CA VAL A 362 -82.62 15.24 -12.24
C VAL A 362 -83.68 14.74 -13.24
N ASP A 363 -84.71 14.09 -12.71
CA ASP A 363 -85.91 13.59 -13.37
C ASP A 363 -86.57 14.63 -14.29
N GLY A 364 -87.05 14.18 -15.46
CA GLY A 364 -87.88 14.98 -16.38
C GLY A 364 -87.13 15.65 -17.54
N GLY A 365 -85.79 15.64 -17.54
CA GLY A 365 -84.95 16.10 -18.65
C GLY A 365 -85.37 17.48 -19.18
N SER A 366 -85.73 17.56 -20.46
CA SER A 366 -86.16 18.84 -21.07
C SER A 366 -87.43 19.47 -20.47
N LEU A 367 -88.21 18.72 -19.69
CA LEU A 367 -89.42 19.19 -19.01
C LEU A 367 -89.15 19.73 -17.60
N ASN A 368 -88.00 19.42 -17.00
CA ASN A 368 -87.58 19.89 -15.68
C ASN A 368 -86.10 20.34 -15.68
N PRO A 369 -85.72 21.29 -16.56
CA PRO A 369 -84.34 21.74 -16.63
C PRO A 369 -84.04 22.77 -15.53
N TYR A 370 -82.75 22.99 -15.25
CA TYR A 370 -82.32 24.19 -14.55
C TYR A 370 -82.21 25.35 -15.54
N TYR A 371 -82.95 26.44 -15.30
CA TYR A 371 -82.97 27.60 -16.19
C TYR A 371 -81.85 28.57 -15.84
N ILE A 372 -81.04 28.96 -16.82
CA ILE A 372 -79.96 29.92 -16.62
C ILE A 372 -80.53 31.36 -16.71
N PRO A 373 -80.42 32.18 -15.65
CA PRO A 373 -80.88 33.57 -15.70
C PRO A 373 -80.17 34.40 -16.77
N GLY A 374 -80.85 35.40 -17.34
CA GLY A 374 -80.30 36.33 -18.36
C GLY A 374 -80.77 36.07 -19.78
N GLY A 375 -81.19 34.83 -20.10
CA GLY A 375 -81.52 34.41 -21.46
C GLY A 375 -82.52 33.25 -21.53
N LEU A 376 -82.38 32.41 -22.57
CA LEU A 376 -83.21 31.21 -22.79
C LEU A 376 -82.44 29.89 -22.57
N ASN A 377 -81.18 29.97 -22.15
CA ASN A 377 -80.34 28.80 -21.95
C ASN A 377 -80.76 28.03 -20.70
N LYS A 378 -80.47 26.73 -20.73
CA LYS A 378 -80.90 25.79 -19.72
C LYS A 378 -79.95 24.60 -19.66
N ASP A 379 -79.77 24.08 -18.46
CA ASP A 379 -79.16 22.78 -18.24
C ASP A 379 -80.28 21.73 -18.23
N VAL A 380 -80.26 20.84 -19.23
CA VAL A 380 -81.29 19.81 -19.43
C VAL A 380 -81.03 18.55 -18.62
N TYR A 381 -79.83 18.39 -18.06
CA TYR A 381 -79.47 17.24 -17.23
C TYR A 381 -78.77 17.68 -15.93
N PRO A 382 -79.40 18.50 -15.07
CA PRO A 382 -78.80 18.90 -13.80
C PRO A 382 -78.42 17.67 -12.96
N LEU A 383 -77.27 17.74 -12.29
CA LEU A 383 -76.79 16.66 -11.41
C LEU A 383 -77.41 16.81 -10.01
N ILE A 384 -77.82 15.70 -9.39
CA ILE A 384 -78.45 15.69 -8.05
C ILE A 384 -77.43 15.85 -6.92
N ALA A 385 -76.15 15.60 -7.19
CA ALA A 385 -75.07 15.67 -6.23
C ALA A 385 -73.84 16.33 -6.87
N PRO A 386 -72.99 16.99 -6.07
CA PRO A 386 -71.75 17.57 -6.58
C PRO A 386 -70.85 16.48 -7.18
N LEU A 387 -70.18 16.81 -8.28
CA LEU A 387 -69.14 15.97 -8.84
C LEU A 387 -67.93 15.93 -7.93
N ASP A 388 -67.34 14.76 -7.77
CA ASP A 388 -66.01 14.66 -7.22
C ASP A 388 -65.00 15.21 -8.23
N ILE A 389 -64.20 16.18 -7.79
CA ILE A 389 -63.13 16.80 -8.56
C ILE A 389 -61.79 16.73 -7.82
N ILE A 390 -61.76 16.08 -6.64
CA ILE A 390 -60.57 15.96 -5.81
C ILE A 390 -59.90 14.64 -6.20
N PRO A 391 -58.65 14.65 -6.70
CA PRO A 391 -57.97 13.41 -7.04
C PRO A 391 -57.65 12.55 -5.81
N PRO A 392 -57.50 11.22 -5.97
CA PRO A 392 -57.14 10.35 -4.86
C PRO A 392 -55.78 10.69 -4.24
N TYR A 393 -55.69 10.53 -2.92
CA TYR A 393 -54.44 10.59 -2.18
C TYR A 393 -53.64 9.29 -2.32
N LEU A 394 -52.35 9.39 -2.62
CA LEU A 394 -51.43 8.26 -2.76
C LEU A 394 -50.32 8.30 -1.70
N GLN A 395 -50.08 7.17 -1.04
CA GLN A 395 -48.97 6.95 -0.13
C GLN A 395 -48.15 5.74 -0.56
N ILE A 396 -46.82 5.89 -0.59
CA ILE A 396 -45.87 4.80 -0.82
C ILE A 396 -44.98 4.64 0.41
N THR A 397 -44.92 3.43 0.97
CA THR A 397 -44.02 3.08 2.07
C THR A 397 -42.97 2.10 1.58
N VAL A 398 -41.68 2.40 1.79
CA VAL A 398 -40.55 1.56 1.39
C VAL A 398 -40.08 0.75 2.59
N ASN A 399 -39.87 -0.55 2.41
CA ASN A 399 -39.39 -1.44 3.46
C ASN A 399 -38.27 -2.36 2.94
N GLY A 400 -37.13 -2.36 3.63
CA GLY A 400 -35.96 -3.18 3.36
C GLY A 400 -34.89 -2.91 4.42
N THR A 401 -33.81 -3.70 4.43
CA THR A 401 -32.63 -3.44 5.26
C THR A 401 -31.79 -2.37 4.59
N GLU A 402 -31.76 -1.17 5.18
CA GLU A 402 -30.89 -0.09 4.73
C GLU A 402 -29.42 -0.48 4.91
N GLY A 403 -28.64 -0.24 3.87
CA GLY A 403 -27.19 -0.24 3.88
C GLY A 403 -26.65 1.19 3.99
N ASN A 404 -25.52 1.43 3.35
CA ASN A 404 -24.87 2.74 3.31
C ASN A 404 -25.26 3.54 2.04
N ASN A 405 -25.00 4.85 2.05
CA ASN A 405 -25.11 5.75 0.88
C ASN A 405 -26.45 5.67 0.10
N GLY A 406 -27.55 5.43 0.81
CA GLY A 406 -28.90 5.32 0.22
C GLY A 406 -29.16 4.01 -0.55
N TRP A 407 -28.34 2.98 -0.34
CA TRP A 407 -28.55 1.64 -0.86
C TRP A 407 -29.21 0.72 0.17
N TYR A 408 -29.87 -0.33 -0.30
CA TYR A 408 -30.40 -1.42 0.51
C TYR A 408 -29.58 -2.69 0.29
N VAL A 409 -29.29 -3.42 1.38
CA VAL A 409 -28.60 -4.72 1.38
C VAL A 409 -29.57 -5.91 1.44
N SER A 410 -30.86 -5.67 1.24
CA SER A 410 -31.89 -6.69 1.06
C SER A 410 -32.80 -6.32 -0.10
N THR A 411 -33.57 -7.29 -0.60
CA THR A 411 -34.72 -6.99 -1.47
C THR A 411 -35.63 -5.97 -0.81
N VAL A 412 -36.14 -5.02 -1.58
CA VAL A 412 -37.00 -3.94 -1.08
C VAL A 412 -38.44 -4.20 -1.50
N THR A 413 -39.37 -3.97 -0.58
CA THR A 413 -40.81 -4.02 -0.85
C THR A 413 -41.41 -2.64 -0.66
N LEU A 414 -42.03 -2.11 -1.71
CA LEU A 414 -42.82 -0.89 -1.69
C LEU A 414 -44.28 -1.26 -1.47
N THR A 415 -44.92 -0.68 -0.46
CA THR A 415 -46.36 -0.79 -0.24
C THR A 415 -47.02 0.48 -0.76
N VAL A 416 -47.86 0.32 -1.77
CA VAL A 416 -48.66 1.40 -2.37
C VAL A 416 -50.04 1.36 -1.74
N ASN A 417 -50.55 2.52 -1.32
CA ASN A 417 -51.88 2.67 -0.78
C ASN A 417 -52.50 3.97 -1.29
N ALA A 418 -53.61 3.86 -2.00
CA ALA A 418 -54.41 4.98 -2.50
C ALA A 418 -55.73 5.05 -1.74
N THR A 419 -56.18 6.26 -1.43
CA THR A 419 -57.46 6.52 -0.76
C THR A 419 -58.12 7.74 -1.37
N ASP A 420 -59.43 7.69 -1.52
CA ASP A 420 -60.28 8.79 -1.97
C ASP A 420 -61.45 8.91 -0.97
N ASN A 421 -61.73 10.11 -0.45
CA ASN A 421 -62.77 10.29 0.58
C ASN A 421 -64.10 10.77 0.00
N GLU A 422 -64.05 11.38 -1.17
CA GLU A 422 -65.15 12.04 -1.86
C GLU A 422 -65.82 11.03 -2.82
N SER A 423 -65.03 10.13 -3.39
CA SER A 423 -65.48 8.99 -4.16
C SER A 423 -64.72 7.70 -3.81
N SER A 424 -64.31 6.95 -4.81
CA SER A 424 -63.59 5.69 -4.67
C SER A 424 -62.48 5.65 -5.71
N VAL A 425 -61.35 5.06 -5.34
CA VAL A 425 -60.26 4.80 -6.29
C VAL A 425 -60.74 3.78 -7.32
N ASP A 426 -60.65 4.13 -8.61
CA ASP A 426 -60.94 3.24 -9.73
C ASP A 426 -59.73 2.34 -10.00
N TYR A 427 -58.55 2.95 -10.20
CA TYR A 427 -57.30 2.20 -10.38
C TYR A 427 -56.06 3.00 -9.98
N VAL A 428 -54.94 2.28 -9.82
CA VAL A 428 -53.61 2.86 -9.62
C VAL A 428 -52.72 2.46 -10.79
N ASN A 429 -52.20 3.45 -11.51
CA ASN A 429 -51.16 3.23 -12.52
C ASN A 429 -49.80 3.30 -11.84
N TYR A 430 -48.93 2.34 -12.15
CA TYR A 430 -47.57 2.32 -11.64
C TYR A 430 -46.59 1.89 -12.72
N SER A 431 -45.39 2.45 -12.73
CA SER A 431 -44.30 2.01 -13.60
C SER A 431 -43.14 1.45 -12.79
N ILE A 432 -42.45 0.48 -13.37
CA ILE A 432 -41.16 -0.01 -12.87
C ILE A 432 -40.16 0.16 -14.00
N ASN A 433 -39.19 1.05 -13.81
CA ASN A 433 -38.17 1.39 -14.82
C ASN A 433 -38.79 1.80 -16.17
N GLY A 434 -39.87 2.59 -16.12
CA GLY A 434 -40.58 3.10 -17.30
C GLY A 434 -41.60 2.14 -17.92
N VAL A 435 -41.69 0.88 -17.47
CA VAL A 435 -42.72 -0.06 -17.92
C VAL A 435 -43.98 0.14 -17.07
N TRP A 436 -45.08 0.56 -17.69
CA TRP A 436 -46.35 0.85 -17.02
C TRP A 436 -47.23 -0.39 -16.82
N TYR A 437 -47.89 -0.42 -15.67
CA TYR A 437 -48.85 -1.39 -15.21
C TYR A 437 -50.03 -0.67 -14.56
N GLN A 438 -51.17 -1.34 -14.47
CA GLN A 438 -52.38 -0.84 -13.81
C GLN A 438 -52.85 -1.87 -12.78
N SER A 439 -53.22 -1.41 -11.59
CA SER A 439 -53.83 -2.20 -10.53
C SER A 439 -55.23 -1.69 -10.23
N GLU A 440 -56.23 -2.57 -10.27
CA GLU A 440 -57.60 -2.29 -9.80
C GLU A 440 -57.68 -2.26 -8.26
N ASN A 441 -56.64 -2.73 -7.56
CA ASN A 441 -56.58 -2.63 -6.10
C ASN A 441 -55.94 -1.29 -5.71
N ALA A 442 -56.63 -0.55 -4.84
CA ALA A 442 -56.11 0.67 -4.23
C ALA A 442 -54.89 0.43 -3.32
N SER A 443 -54.68 -0.81 -2.84
CA SER A 443 -53.47 -1.18 -2.09
C SER A 443 -52.84 -2.48 -2.58
N PHE A 444 -51.53 -2.44 -2.81
CA PHE A 444 -50.73 -3.57 -3.28
C PHE A 444 -49.24 -3.35 -2.97
N THR A 445 -48.42 -4.37 -3.23
CA THR A 445 -46.97 -4.32 -3.00
C THR A 445 -46.17 -4.56 -4.27
N ILE A 446 -45.05 -3.84 -4.42
CA ILE A 446 -44.04 -4.03 -5.47
C ILE A 446 -42.74 -4.49 -4.80
N SER A 447 -42.15 -5.58 -5.26
CA SER A 447 -40.85 -6.05 -4.76
C SER A 447 -39.76 -5.87 -5.81
N VAL A 448 -38.64 -5.27 -5.43
CA VAL A 448 -37.47 -5.05 -6.28
C VAL A 448 -36.21 -5.70 -5.68
N GLY A 449 -35.39 -6.26 -6.56
CA GLY A 449 -34.13 -6.94 -6.23
C GLY A 449 -32.93 -6.10 -6.65
N GLN A 450 -31.81 -6.76 -6.99
CA GLN A 450 -30.56 -6.10 -7.40
C GLN A 450 -30.78 -5.02 -8.48
N GLY A 451 -30.21 -3.84 -8.26
CA GLY A 451 -30.14 -2.75 -9.23
C GLY A 451 -30.74 -1.44 -8.73
N VAL A 452 -30.73 -0.44 -9.61
CA VAL A 452 -31.43 0.83 -9.41
C VAL A 452 -32.79 0.73 -10.07
N HIS A 453 -33.83 1.02 -9.28
CA HIS A 453 -35.22 0.95 -9.71
C HIS A 453 -35.90 2.29 -9.52
N THR A 454 -36.55 2.78 -10.58
CA THR A 454 -37.41 3.97 -10.52
C THR A 454 -38.86 3.51 -10.62
N ILE A 455 -39.63 3.81 -9.58
CA ILE A 455 -41.06 3.51 -9.48
C ILE A 455 -41.81 4.83 -9.60
N VAL A 456 -42.78 4.92 -10.51
CA VAL A 456 -43.67 6.09 -10.64
C VAL A 456 -45.10 5.62 -10.47
N CYS A 457 -45.89 6.22 -9.57
CA CYS A 457 -47.26 5.80 -9.31
C CYS A 457 -48.21 7.01 -9.27
N TYR A 458 -49.44 6.84 -9.77
CA TYR A 458 -50.55 7.76 -9.51
C TYR A 458 -51.86 6.98 -9.45
N ALA A 459 -52.83 7.49 -8.69
CA ALA A 459 -54.16 6.91 -8.54
C ALA A 459 -55.19 7.73 -9.31
N VAL A 460 -56.25 7.06 -9.78
CA VAL A 460 -57.38 7.66 -10.50
C VAL A 460 -58.68 7.22 -9.84
N ASP A 461 -59.63 8.13 -9.68
CA ASP A 461 -60.96 7.83 -9.12
C ASP A 461 -61.97 7.40 -10.20
N ILE A 462 -63.22 7.10 -9.79
CA ILE A 462 -64.31 6.68 -10.69
C ILE A 462 -64.82 7.79 -11.63
N TYR A 463 -64.46 9.05 -11.38
CA TYR A 463 -64.83 10.21 -12.18
C TYR A 463 -63.68 10.69 -13.08
N GLY A 464 -62.55 9.96 -13.09
CA GLY A 464 -61.37 10.23 -13.91
C GLY A 464 -60.38 11.24 -13.31
N ASN A 465 -60.55 11.67 -12.05
CA ASN A 465 -59.58 12.54 -11.38
C ASN A 465 -58.29 11.75 -11.11
N ALA A 466 -57.18 12.18 -11.69
CA ALA A 466 -55.87 11.56 -11.52
C ALA A 466 -55.01 12.38 -10.54
N GLY A 467 -54.47 11.72 -9.51
CA GLY A 467 -53.52 12.33 -8.59
C GLY A 467 -52.18 12.61 -9.26
N ALA A 468 -51.37 13.48 -8.65
CA ALA A 468 -50.02 13.75 -9.14
C ALA A 468 -49.14 12.48 -9.08
N PRO A 469 -48.29 12.23 -10.11
CA PRO A 469 -47.39 11.09 -10.10
C PRO A 469 -46.32 11.21 -9.00
N MET A 470 -46.29 10.24 -8.10
CA MET A 470 -45.25 10.08 -7.08
C MET A 470 -44.12 9.21 -7.62
N THR A 471 -42.89 9.72 -7.58
CA THR A 471 -41.68 8.99 -8.01
C THR A 471 -40.86 8.54 -6.80
N VAL A 472 -40.47 7.27 -6.77
CA VAL A 472 -39.60 6.68 -5.74
C VAL A 472 -38.44 5.96 -6.44
N THR A 473 -37.22 6.34 -6.09
CA THR A 473 -36.01 5.66 -6.54
C THR A 473 -35.49 4.75 -5.43
N VAL A 474 -35.28 3.47 -5.74
CA VAL A 474 -34.76 2.45 -4.83
C VAL A 474 -33.47 1.89 -5.40
N ARG A 475 -32.40 1.89 -4.62
CA ARG A 475 -31.09 1.34 -5.01
C ARG A 475 -30.82 0.11 -4.15
N VAL A 476 -30.65 -1.05 -4.77
CA VAL A 476 -30.45 -2.33 -4.06
C VAL A 476 -29.17 -2.98 -4.51
N ASP A 477 -28.33 -3.34 -3.54
CA ASP A 477 -27.12 -4.13 -3.78
C ASP A 477 -26.98 -5.25 -2.75
N LEU A 478 -27.03 -6.48 -3.24
CA LEU A 478 -27.02 -7.70 -2.45
C LEU A 478 -25.69 -8.44 -2.53
N VAL A 479 -24.72 -7.94 -3.28
CA VAL A 479 -23.51 -8.68 -3.65
C VAL A 479 -22.27 -7.96 -3.16
N PRO A 480 -21.52 -8.51 -2.19
CA PRO A 480 -20.24 -7.91 -1.78
C PRO A 480 -19.23 -7.92 -2.92
N PRO A 481 -18.25 -6.98 -2.92
CA PRO A 481 -17.18 -6.95 -3.90
C PRO A 481 -16.39 -8.27 -3.96
N SER A 482 -15.77 -8.54 -5.11
CA SER A 482 -14.73 -9.56 -5.21
C SER A 482 -13.37 -8.96 -4.86
N ILE A 483 -12.45 -9.80 -4.36
CA ILE A 483 -11.08 -9.41 -4.06
C ILE A 483 -10.15 -10.38 -4.78
N GLU A 484 -9.25 -9.85 -5.60
CA GLU A 484 -8.09 -10.53 -6.12
C GLU A 484 -6.83 -9.91 -5.52
N TYR A 485 -5.86 -10.74 -5.15
CA TYR A 485 -4.57 -10.30 -4.65
C TYR A 485 -3.45 -10.93 -5.46
N TYR A 486 -2.38 -10.17 -5.65
CA TYR A 486 -1.19 -10.53 -6.41
C TYR A 486 0.02 -10.38 -5.51
N ILE A 487 0.86 -11.41 -5.49
CA ILE A 487 2.09 -11.47 -4.70
C ILE A 487 3.26 -11.44 -5.69
N ASP A 488 4.23 -10.57 -5.46
CA ASP A 488 5.48 -10.49 -6.23
C ASP A 488 6.68 -10.61 -5.28
N PRO A 489 7.52 -11.65 -5.39
CA PRO A 489 7.43 -12.72 -6.39
C PRO A 489 6.23 -13.66 -6.17
N PRO A 490 5.69 -14.28 -7.24
CA PRO A 490 4.48 -15.11 -7.15
C PRO A 490 4.69 -16.44 -6.42
N SER A 491 5.95 -16.81 -6.15
CA SER A 491 6.32 -18.00 -5.39
C SER A 491 7.52 -17.70 -4.49
N PRO A 492 7.65 -18.37 -3.33
CA PRO A 492 8.81 -18.25 -2.46
C PRO A 492 10.12 -18.50 -3.20
N ASP A 493 11.13 -17.67 -2.96
CA ASP A 493 12.45 -17.70 -3.61
C ASP A 493 13.59 -18.17 -2.68
N GLY A 494 13.26 -18.50 -1.42
CA GLY A 494 14.12 -19.19 -0.47
C GLY A 494 13.78 -20.67 -0.28
N HIS A 495 14.38 -21.28 0.74
CA HIS A 495 14.13 -22.67 1.13
C HIS A 495 12.81 -22.82 1.91
N ASN A 496 12.26 -24.03 1.98
CA ASN A 496 11.11 -24.39 2.83
C ASN A 496 9.83 -23.51 2.72
N GLY A 497 9.67 -22.84 1.57
CA GLY A 497 8.55 -21.94 1.29
C GLY A 497 8.71 -20.53 1.88
N TRP A 498 9.93 -20.12 2.22
CA TRP A 498 10.27 -18.77 2.65
C TRP A 498 10.58 -17.84 1.46
N TYR A 499 10.18 -16.59 1.60
CA TYR A 499 10.61 -15.50 0.74
C TYR A 499 11.85 -14.84 1.35
N VAL A 500 12.94 -14.78 0.59
CA VAL A 500 14.20 -14.10 0.99
C VAL A 500 14.34 -12.72 0.34
N SER A 501 13.56 -12.46 -0.72
CA SER A 501 13.41 -11.13 -1.30
C SER A 501 12.22 -10.37 -0.69
N THR A 502 12.21 -9.05 -0.90
CA THR A 502 11.08 -8.19 -0.54
C THR A 502 9.81 -8.63 -1.26
N VAL A 503 8.77 -8.96 -0.50
CA VAL A 503 7.46 -9.33 -1.04
C VAL A 503 6.59 -8.09 -1.22
N TYR A 504 6.04 -7.92 -2.42
CA TYR A 504 5.05 -6.88 -2.73
C TYR A 504 3.67 -7.49 -2.92
N ILE A 505 2.66 -6.81 -2.38
CA ILE A 505 1.24 -7.17 -2.46
C ILE A 505 0.51 -6.08 -3.22
N SER A 506 -0.24 -6.49 -4.24
CA SER A 506 -1.18 -5.64 -4.96
C SER A 506 -2.57 -6.24 -4.86
N LEU A 507 -3.56 -5.40 -4.57
CA LEU A 507 -4.97 -5.77 -4.48
C LEU A 507 -5.76 -5.17 -5.64
N VAL A 508 -6.72 -5.93 -6.13
CA VAL A 508 -7.74 -5.49 -7.08
C VAL A 508 -9.08 -5.93 -6.53
N ALA A 509 -10.00 -4.99 -6.37
CA ALA A 509 -11.39 -5.30 -6.06
C ALA A 509 -12.26 -4.92 -7.26
N ASP A 510 -13.19 -5.80 -7.62
CA ASP A 510 -14.21 -5.50 -8.62
C ASP A 510 -15.55 -5.30 -7.91
N GLY A 511 -16.17 -4.14 -8.18
CA GLY A 511 -17.42 -3.72 -7.59
C GLY A 511 -18.55 -3.85 -8.60
N THR A 512 -19.20 -4.99 -8.64
CA THR A 512 -20.52 -5.10 -9.30
C THR A 512 -21.58 -4.44 -8.42
N GLY A 513 -22.58 -3.78 -9.00
CA GLY A 513 -23.67 -3.17 -8.20
C GLY A 513 -23.36 -1.72 -7.80
N SER A 514 -23.18 -1.49 -6.51
CA SER A 514 -22.97 -0.16 -5.91
C SER A 514 -21.52 0.36 -6.05
N GLY A 515 -20.58 -0.50 -6.46
CA GLY A 515 -19.16 -0.15 -6.63
C GLY A 515 -18.38 -0.30 -5.32
N VAL A 516 -17.05 -0.30 -5.41
CA VAL A 516 -16.17 -0.44 -4.23
C VAL A 516 -16.07 0.90 -3.50
N ASP A 517 -16.31 0.89 -2.18
CA ASP A 517 -16.16 2.05 -1.28
C ASP A 517 -14.81 2.01 -0.57
N GLU A 518 -14.52 0.89 0.11
CA GLU A 518 -13.26 0.69 0.82
C GLU A 518 -12.54 -0.57 0.32
N LEU A 519 -11.21 -0.48 0.23
CA LEU A 519 -10.31 -1.62 0.06
C LEU A 519 -9.19 -1.47 1.09
N ASN A 520 -9.11 -2.41 2.03
CA ASN A 520 -8.17 -2.37 3.14
C ASN A 520 -7.38 -3.67 3.25
N TYR A 521 -6.26 -3.61 3.96
CA TYR A 521 -5.50 -4.78 4.38
C TYR A 521 -5.14 -4.71 5.86
N GLN A 522 -4.86 -5.87 6.45
CA GLN A 522 -4.41 -6.00 7.84
C GLN A 522 -3.34 -7.10 7.88
N ILE A 523 -2.32 -6.91 8.73
CA ILE A 523 -1.28 -7.91 8.99
C ILE A 523 -1.52 -8.47 10.39
N ASP A 524 -1.68 -9.79 10.49
CA ASP A 524 -2.03 -10.52 11.70
C ASP A 524 -3.22 -9.88 12.45
N GLU A 525 -3.06 -9.62 13.75
CA GLU A 525 -4.05 -8.97 14.61
C GLU A 525 -3.87 -7.43 14.68
N GLY A 526 -3.19 -6.83 13.68
CA GLY A 526 -2.95 -5.39 13.59
C GLY A 526 -4.21 -4.54 13.35
N GLY A 527 -4.07 -3.26 13.02
CA GLY A 527 -5.20 -2.44 12.55
C GLY A 527 -5.47 -2.63 11.05
N TRP A 528 -6.68 -2.30 10.59
CA TRP A 528 -6.95 -2.17 9.16
C TRP A 528 -6.26 -0.92 8.59
N HIS A 529 -5.67 -1.07 7.41
CA HIS A 529 -4.98 -0.02 6.66
C HIS A 529 -5.61 0.15 5.29
N ASP A 530 -5.79 1.38 4.84
CA ASP A 530 -6.32 1.69 3.49
C ASP A 530 -5.32 1.29 2.40
N TYR A 531 -5.81 0.64 1.35
CA TYR A 531 -5.00 0.25 0.22
C TYR A 531 -4.81 1.44 -0.75
N GLY A 532 -3.65 2.09 -0.67
CA GLY A 532 -3.26 3.18 -1.58
C GLY A 532 -2.50 2.74 -2.84
N GLY A 533 -2.28 1.44 -3.02
CA GLY A 533 -1.45 0.87 -4.08
C GLY A 533 -0.54 -0.25 -3.56
N GLN A 534 0.33 -0.76 -4.44
CA GLN A 534 1.27 -1.83 -4.10
C GLN A 534 2.04 -1.51 -2.80
N PHE A 535 2.08 -2.46 -1.87
CA PHE A 535 2.78 -2.31 -0.60
C PHE A 535 3.65 -3.54 -0.29
N SER A 536 4.59 -3.40 0.63
CA SER A 536 5.38 -4.51 1.16
C SER A 536 5.16 -4.62 2.67
N PRO A 537 4.80 -5.80 3.19
CA PRO A 537 4.80 -6.05 4.62
C PRO A 537 6.26 -6.08 5.11
N ASP A 538 6.76 -4.98 5.67
CA ASP A 538 8.12 -4.87 6.22
C ASP A 538 8.24 -5.63 7.56
N VAL A 539 7.99 -6.94 7.52
CA VAL A 539 7.94 -7.85 8.68
C VAL A 539 8.64 -9.16 8.35
N GLN A 540 9.19 -9.81 9.38
CA GLN A 540 9.92 -11.08 9.28
C GLN A 540 9.22 -12.15 10.12
N GLY A 541 9.18 -13.38 9.61
CA GLY A 541 8.51 -14.51 10.23
C GLY A 541 7.29 -15.00 9.43
N ILE A 542 6.39 -15.70 10.14
CA ILE A 542 5.14 -16.23 9.57
C ILE A 542 4.01 -15.23 9.87
N HIS A 543 3.42 -14.67 8.83
CA HIS A 543 2.38 -13.65 8.95
C HIS A 543 1.17 -13.99 8.10
N THR A 544 -0.03 -13.69 8.61
CA THR A 544 -1.28 -13.79 7.86
C THR A 544 -1.75 -12.39 7.46
N LEU A 545 -1.88 -12.17 6.17
CA LEU A 545 -2.45 -10.94 5.62
C LEU A 545 -3.94 -11.15 5.39
N TYR A 546 -4.75 -10.21 5.85
CA TYR A 546 -6.18 -10.13 5.58
C TYR A 546 -6.46 -8.99 4.61
N PHE A 547 -7.39 -9.21 3.69
CA PHE A 547 -7.82 -8.23 2.70
C PHE A 547 -9.32 -8.06 2.83
N ARG A 548 -9.79 -6.81 2.93
CA ARG A 548 -11.21 -6.49 3.07
C ARG A 548 -11.63 -5.52 1.98
N ALA A 549 -12.77 -5.79 1.37
CA ALA A 549 -13.43 -4.86 0.46
C ALA A 549 -14.87 -4.66 0.93
N ILE A 550 -15.30 -3.39 0.96
CA ILE A 550 -16.65 -2.97 1.31
C ILE A 550 -17.20 -2.18 0.12
N ASP A 551 -18.41 -2.47 -0.33
CA ASP A 551 -19.09 -1.69 -1.38
C ASP A 551 -19.81 -0.46 -0.81
N MET A 552 -20.32 0.40 -1.70
CA MET A 552 -21.05 1.62 -1.27
C MET A 552 -22.36 1.31 -0.55
N ALA A 553 -22.88 0.09 -0.65
CA ALA A 553 -24.06 -0.38 0.09
C ALA A 553 -23.70 -0.96 1.48
N GLY A 554 -22.42 -1.20 1.77
CA GLY A 554 -21.94 -1.78 3.01
C GLY A 554 -21.85 -3.31 3.02
N ASN A 555 -21.95 -3.99 1.87
CA ASN A 555 -21.65 -5.42 1.80
C ASN A 555 -20.13 -5.64 1.86
N GLU A 556 -19.71 -6.59 2.70
CA GLU A 556 -18.30 -6.85 3.01
C GLU A 556 -17.84 -8.22 2.49
N ARG A 557 -16.62 -8.26 1.94
CA ARG A 557 -15.85 -9.49 1.72
C ARG A 557 -14.50 -9.39 2.43
N VAL A 558 -14.09 -10.48 3.07
CA VAL A 558 -12.77 -10.64 3.67
C VAL A 558 -12.10 -11.91 3.12
N GLU A 559 -10.87 -11.77 2.62
CA GLU A 559 -9.98 -12.86 2.18
C GLU A 559 -8.68 -12.82 2.99
N ASN A 560 -7.88 -13.90 2.96
CA ASN A 560 -6.59 -13.92 3.65
C ASN A 560 -5.57 -14.84 2.97
N VAL A 561 -4.28 -14.57 3.22
CA VAL A 561 -3.15 -15.40 2.78
C VAL A 561 -2.07 -15.44 3.86
N THR A 562 -1.40 -16.58 4.03
CA THR A 562 -0.27 -16.71 4.98
C THR A 562 1.04 -16.76 4.22
N LEU A 563 2.01 -15.93 4.63
CA LEU A 563 3.33 -15.80 4.03
C LEU A 563 4.42 -16.09 5.07
N LYS A 564 5.53 -16.64 4.61
CA LYS A 564 6.76 -16.81 5.39
C LYS A 564 7.84 -15.93 4.77
N MET A 565 8.29 -14.90 5.48
CA MET A 565 9.25 -13.92 4.95
C MET A 565 10.46 -13.85 5.87
N ASP A 566 11.64 -14.04 5.31
CA ASP A 566 12.90 -13.99 6.04
C ASP A 566 14.04 -13.58 5.09
N SER A 567 14.38 -12.30 5.09
CA SER A 567 15.49 -11.74 4.32
C SER A 567 16.75 -11.48 5.14
N VAL A 568 16.76 -11.88 6.41
CA VAL A 568 17.80 -11.51 7.36
C VAL A 568 18.75 -12.70 7.54
N ALA A 569 20.03 -12.48 7.26
CA ALA A 569 21.03 -13.53 7.52
C ALA A 569 21.24 -13.76 9.04
N PRO A 570 21.39 -15.02 9.47
CA PRO A 570 21.62 -15.35 10.87
C PRO A 570 22.92 -14.70 11.39
N GLN A 571 22.92 -14.30 12.65
CA GLN A 571 24.09 -13.72 13.31
C GLN A 571 24.86 -14.80 14.08
N ALA A 572 26.18 -14.82 13.94
CA ALA A 572 27.04 -15.79 14.63
C ALA A 572 28.23 -15.10 15.31
N THR A 573 28.70 -15.67 16.42
CA THR A 573 29.92 -15.25 17.12
C THR A 573 30.65 -16.47 17.63
N ILE A 574 31.96 -16.54 17.38
CA ILE A 574 32.83 -17.59 17.92
C ILE A 574 33.55 -17.03 19.15
N PHE A 575 33.49 -17.75 20.27
CA PHE A 575 34.15 -17.37 21.52
C PHE A 575 35.49 -18.08 21.74
N GLN A 576 35.63 -19.32 21.25
CA GLN A 576 36.87 -20.07 21.30
C GLN A 576 37.16 -20.71 19.94
N PRO A 577 38.41 -20.68 19.45
CA PRO A 577 39.59 -20.10 20.11
C PRO A 577 39.57 -18.56 20.13
N ASP A 578 40.01 -17.96 21.24
CA ASP A 578 40.16 -16.50 21.40
C ASP A 578 41.59 -15.98 21.20
N GLY A 579 42.52 -16.88 20.84
CA GLY A 579 43.91 -16.58 20.51
C GLY A 579 44.88 -17.66 20.99
N GLY A 580 46.18 -17.37 20.94
CA GLY A 580 47.23 -18.25 21.48
C GLY A 580 47.52 -19.51 20.65
N PHE A 581 48.04 -20.54 21.30
CA PHE A 581 48.38 -21.82 20.69
C PHE A 581 47.26 -22.85 20.87
N VAL A 582 46.85 -23.47 19.77
CA VAL A 582 45.84 -24.53 19.72
C VAL A 582 46.50 -25.83 19.28
N ARG A 583 46.19 -26.93 19.96
CA ARG A 583 46.72 -28.27 19.63
C ARG A 583 45.83 -29.40 20.12
N GLN A 584 46.08 -30.60 19.60
CA GLN A 584 45.43 -31.85 19.96
C GLN A 584 43.89 -31.78 19.91
N THR A 585 43.26 -31.59 21.05
CA THR A 585 41.82 -31.50 21.19
C THR A 585 41.49 -30.15 21.80
N HIS A 586 40.76 -29.33 21.05
CA HIS A 586 40.39 -27.99 21.46
C HIS A 586 38.88 -27.80 21.35
N GLU A 587 38.27 -27.10 22.30
CA GLU A 587 36.85 -26.85 22.29
C GLU A 587 36.56 -25.57 21.52
N ILE A 588 35.80 -25.68 20.42
CA ILE A 588 35.25 -24.53 19.71
C ILE A 588 33.90 -24.22 20.35
N THR A 589 33.67 -22.98 20.77
CA THR A 589 32.38 -22.52 21.32
C THR A 589 31.86 -21.32 20.53
N TRP A 590 30.56 -21.27 20.31
CA TRP A 590 29.91 -20.21 19.55
C TRP A 590 28.49 -19.93 20.03
N ASN A 591 27.96 -18.78 19.63
CA ASN A 591 26.55 -18.45 19.69
C ASN A 591 26.07 -18.08 18.29
N ALA A 592 24.92 -18.61 17.89
CA ALA A 592 24.22 -18.18 16.70
C ALA A 592 22.77 -17.84 17.05
N THR A 593 22.23 -16.83 16.38
CA THR A 593 20.86 -16.34 16.60
C THR A 593 20.30 -15.87 15.28
N ASP A 594 19.04 -16.18 15.02
CA ASP A 594 18.29 -15.58 13.94
C ASP A 594 16.98 -14.96 14.47
N ASN A 595 16.55 -13.88 13.84
CA ASN A 595 15.41 -13.07 14.29
C ASN A 595 14.07 -13.55 13.70
N ALA A 596 14.09 -14.26 12.57
CA ALA A 596 12.91 -14.78 11.89
C ALA A 596 12.70 -16.28 12.19
N ASP A 597 13.80 -17.01 12.39
CA ASP A 597 13.84 -18.43 12.71
C ASP A 597 14.52 -18.71 14.06
N GLY A 598 13.78 -19.32 14.99
CA GLY A 598 14.33 -19.72 16.28
C GLY A 598 15.20 -20.98 16.24
N ASN A 599 15.31 -21.67 15.10
CA ASN A 599 15.81 -23.05 15.02
C ASN A 599 16.94 -23.25 14.00
N LEU A 600 18.12 -22.69 14.27
CA LEU A 600 19.36 -22.93 13.50
C LEU A 600 19.98 -24.34 13.72
N ASN A 601 19.18 -25.32 14.14
CA ASN A 601 19.68 -26.64 14.52
C ASN A 601 19.97 -27.51 13.29
N GLY A 602 21.21 -27.95 13.13
CA GLY A 602 21.64 -28.77 12.01
C GLY A 602 22.15 -27.95 10.81
N SER A 603 22.21 -26.62 10.94
CA SER A 603 22.56 -25.70 9.85
C SER A 603 23.88 -24.97 10.08
N ILE A 604 24.66 -25.40 11.08
CA ILE A 604 25.97 -24.81 11.41
C ILE A 604 27.11 -25.67 10.87
N SER A 605 28.06 -25.00 10.22
CA SER A 605 29.28 -25.59 9.67
C SER A 605 30.51 -24.82 10.16
N LEU A 606 31.52 -25.54 10.63
CA LEU A 606 32.79 -24.98 11.10
C LEU A 606 33.91 -25.31 10.12
N PHE A 607 34.76 -24.33 9.85
CA PHE A 607 35.90 -24.44 8.93
C PHE A 607 37.17 -23.95 9.61
N TYR A 608 38.25 -24.71 9.45
CA TYR A 608 39.60 -24.28 9.78
C TYR A 608 40.15 -23.46 8.63
N ARG A 609 40.51 -22.21 8.90
CA ARG A 609 41.14 -21.31 7.93
C ARG A 609 42.58 -21.09 8.35
N HIS A 610 43.50 -21.35 7.44
CA HIS A 610 44.92 -21.17 7.71
C HIS A 610 45.62 -20.48 6.55
N ASN A 611 46.64 -19.71 6.89
CA ASN A 611 47.43 -18.98 5.92
C ASN A 611 48.60 -19.85 5.45
N VAL A 612 48.70 -20.05 4.14
CA VAL A 612 49.84 -20.70 3.48
C VAL A 612 50.47 -19.69 2.53
N SER A 613 51.60 -19.12 2.92
CA SER A 613 52.38 -18.17 2.09
C SER A 613 51.57 -16.96 1.58
N GLY A 614 50.67 -16.43 2.41
CA GLY A 614 49.82 -15.27 2.08
C GLY A 614 48.48 -15.63 1.45
N ILE A 615 48.17 -16.92 1.26
CA ILE A 615 46.90 -17.39 0.70
C ILE A 615 46.14 -18.14 1.80
N TRP A 616 44.93 -17.66 2.10
CA TRP A 616 44.01 -18.34 3.02
C TRP A 616 43.41 -19.57 2.36
N GLN A 617 43.52 -20.71 3.03
CA GLN A 617 42.88 -21.96 2.65
C GLN A 617 41.87 -22.35 3.72
N GLU A 618 40.72 -22.90 3.31
CA GLU A 618 39.65 -23.34 4.21
C GLU A 618 39.51 -24.87 4.13
N VAL A 619 39.44 -25.52 5.30
CA VAL A 619 39.20 -26.97 5.44
C VAL A 619 38.01 -27.16 6.36
N GLU A 620 37.03 -27.96 5.94
CA GLU A 620 35.87 -28.28 6.76
C GLU A 620 36.28 -29.03 8.02
N ILE A 621 35.82 -28.56 9.19
CA ILE A 621 35.98 -29.26 10.47
C ILE A 621 34.79 -30.19 10.69
N VAL A 622 33.58 -29.65 10.57
CA VAL A 622 32.31 -30.37 10.81
C VAL A 622 31.14 -29.56 10.25
N THR A 623 30.09 -30.26 9.83
CA THR A 623 28.81 -29.70 9.36
C THR A 623 27.65 -30.33 10.12
N GLY A 624 26.47 -29.73 10.04
CA GLY A 624 25.26 -30.29 10.67
C GLY A 624 25.19 -30.07 12.18
N LEU A 625 25.85 -29.03 12.70
CA LEU A 625 25.82 -28.71 14.12
C LEU A 625 24.54 -27.96 14.50
N ASN A 626 24.13 -28.14 15.76
CA ASN A 626 23.01 -27.43 16.37
C ASN A 626 23.41 -26.01 16.79
N ASN A 627 22.43 -25.17 17.18
CA ASN A 627 22.52 -23.72 17.41
C ASN A 627 23.65 -23.24 18.38
N THR A 628 23.39 -22.49 19.46
CA THR A 628 24.42 -22.14 20.45
C THR A 628 25.06 -23.42 20.98
N GLY A 629 26.38 -23.54 20.88
CA GLY A 629 27.00 -24.85 21.05
C GLY A 629 28.48 -24.85 21.29
N SER A 630 28.96 -26.07 21.53
CA SER A 630 30.36 -26.42 21.65
C SER A 630 30.68 -27.62 20.77
N TYR A 631 31.90 -27.68 20.25
CA TYR A 631 32.39 -28.80 19.47
C TYR A 631 33.84 -29.11 19.86
N MET A 632 34.09 -30.37 20.24
CA MET A 632 35.44 -30.84 20.52
C MET A 632 36.16 -31.12 19.20
N TRP A 633 36.97 -30.16 18.76
CA TRP A 633 37.76 -30.26 17.55
C TRP A 633 39.05 -31.04 17.82
N ASN A 634 39.20 -32.18 17.12
CA ASN A 634 40.48 -32.86 17.00
C ASN A 634 41.30 -32.22 15.89
N THR A 635 42.38 -31.52 16.26
CA THR A 635 43.24 -30.78 15.33
C THR A 635 44.21 -31.69 14.57
N TYR A 636 44.34 -32.95 14.96
CA TYR A 636 45.13 -33.91 14.20
C TYR A 636 44.53 -34.13 12.81
N GLY A 637 45.34 -33.96 11.77
CA GLY A 637 44.93 -34.05 10.37
C GLY A 637 44.68 -32.70 9.69
N PHE A 638 44.74 -31.61 10.45
CA PHE A 638 44.80 -30.24 9.92
C PHE A 638 46.27 -29.78 9.86
N PRO A 639 46.67 -29.04 8.83
CA PRO A 639 48.04 -28.56 8.70
C PRO A 639 48.33 -27.47 9.75
N ASP A 640 49.50 -27.55 10.37
CA ASP A 640 49.97 -26.53 11.30
C ASP A 640 50.15 -25.18 10.59
N SER A 641 49.96 -24.09 11.32
CA SER A 641 50.01 -22.73 10.76
C SER A 641 50.31 -21.68 11.82
N LYS A 642 51.17 -20.72 11.46
CA LYS A 642 51.49 -19.51 12.24
C LYS A 642 50.33 -18.50 12.29
N GLU A 643 49.34 -18.63 11.40
CA GLU A 643 48.19 -17.73 11.37
C GLU A 643 46.94 -18.50 10.91
N ALA A 644 46.06 -18.79 11.86
CA ALA A 644 44.81 -19.51 11.64
C ALA A 644 43.61 -18.84 12.32
N THR A 645 42.41 -19.12 11.79
CA THR A 645 41.12 -18.78 12.40
C THR A 645 40.14 -19.94 12.22
N VAL A 646 39.13 -20.03 13.08
CA VAL A 646 37.95 -20.85 12.81
C VAL A 646 36.92 -19.94 12.17
N LYS A 647 36.29 -20.39 11.09
CA LYS A 647 35.12 -19.73 10.49
C LYS A 647 33.89 -20.56 10.77
N ILE A 648 32.81 -19.88 11.12
CA ILE A 648 31.48 -20.45 11.22
C ILE A 648 30.67 -19.97 10.03
N LEU A 649 29.95 -20.89 9.40
CA LEU A 649 28.89 -20.64 8.44
C LEU A 649 27.59 -21.14 9.07
N VAL A 650 26.59 -20.29 9.09
CA VAL A 650 25.26 -20.58 9.62
C VAL A 650 24.27 -20.31 8.51
N GLU A 651 23.45 -21.30 8.15
CA GLU A 651 22.32 -21.14 7.25
C GLU A 651 21.03 -21.17 8.08
N ASP A 652 20.06 -20.32 7.79
CA ASP A 652 18.71 -20.40 8.40
C ASP A 652 17.76 -21.29 7.57
N ASP A 653 16.51 -21.49 8.04
CA ASP A 653 15.51 -22.28 7.31
C ASP A 653 15.07 -21.65 5.98
N ALA A 654 15.31 -20.35 5.77
CA ALA A 654 15.03 -19.61 4.54
C ALA A 654 16.16 -19.70 3.51
N GLY A 655 17.35 -20.12 3.93
CA GLY A 655 18.56 -20.25 3.11
C GLY A 655 19.48 -19.02 3.16
N ASN A 656 19.26 -18.05 4.04
CA ASN A 656 20.20 -16.95 4.23
C ASN A 656 21.43 -17.42 4.99
N ASN A 657 22.60 -16.89 4.61
CA ASN A 657 23.89 -17.36 5.12
C ASN A 657 24.60 -16.29 5.95
N GLY A 658 24.81 -16.59 7.24
CA GLY A 658 25.61 -15.82 8.18
C GLY A 658 27.01 -16.38 8.34
N THR A 659 28.02 -15.51 8.50
CA THR A 659 29.40 -15.98 8.78
C THR A 659 30.08 -15.16 9.86
N ALA A 660 30.96 -15.81 10.62
CA ALA A 660 31.88 -15.13 11.54
C ALA A 660 33.22 -15.88 11.60
N THR A 661 34.25 -15.20 12.09
CA THR A 661 35.58 -15.78 12.31
C THR A 661 36.01 -15.59 13.75
N SER A 662 36.71 -16.57 14.31
CA SER A 662 37.33 -16.49 15.63
C SER A 662 38.45 -15.44 15.66
N ALA A 663 38.98 -15.17 16.85
CA ALA A 663 40.25 -14.48 16.95
C ALA A 663 41.37 -15.32 16.28
N PRO A 664 42.43 -14.68 15.76
CA PRO A 664 43.56 -15.39 15.17
C PRO A 664 44.35 -16.17 16.22
N PHE A 665 44.75 -17.39 15.89
CA PHE A 665 45.54 -18.28 16.73
C PHE A 665 46.62 -19.00 15.91
N VAL A 666 47.55 -19.66 16.60
CA VAL A 666 48.57 -20.54 16.02
C VAL A 666 48.13 -21.98 16.22
N LEU A 667 48.06 -22.77 15.14
CA LEU A 667 47.84 -24.22 15.26
C LEU A 667 49.18 -24.93 15.14
N ASP A 668 49.55 -25.67 16.18
CA ASP A 668 50.83 -26.39 16.21
C ASP A 668 50.72 -27.74 16.91
N ASN A 669 50.73 -28.82 16.13
CA ASN A 669 50.72 -30.20 16.61
C ASN A 669 52.08 -30.90 16.40
N THR A 670 53.06 -30.22 15.83
CA THR A 670 54.34 -30.82 15.46
C THR A 670 55.33 -30.64 16.60
N PRO A 671 55.89 -31.72 17.18
CA PRO A 671 56.95 -31.57 18.16
C PRO A 671 58.26 -31.10 17.51
N PRO A 672 59.11 -30.35 18.25
CA PRO A 672 60.43 -29.97 17.78
C PRO A 672 61.29 -31.16 17.36
N THR A 673 62.06 -30.99 16.29
CA THR A 673 63.07 -31.96 15.85
C THR A 673 64.43 -31.61 16.45
N ILE A 674 65.13 -32.60 17.01
CA ILE A 674 66.42 -32.39 17.69
C ILE A 674 67.49 -33.27 17.07
N THR A 675 68.64 -32.69 16.76
CA THR A 675 69.85 -33.39 16.30
C THR A 675 70.97 -33.23 17.33
N ILE A 676 71.66 -34.32 17.67
CA ILE A 676 72.81 -34.33 18.61
C ILE A 676 74.08 -34.66 17.82
N THR A 677 75.08 -33.77 17.87
CA THR A 677 76.39 -33.94 17.19
C THR A 677 77.51 -34.36 18.14
N GLN A 678 77.41 -34.00 19.42
CA GLN A 678 78.31 -34.45 20.50
C GLN A 678 77.48 -34.93 21.71
N PRO A 679 77.92 -35.96 22.44
CA PRO A 679 79.17 -36.71 22.27
C PRO A 679 79.13 -37.66 21.08
N VAL A 680 80.27 -37.83 20.39
CA VAL A 680 80.39 -38.79 19.28
C VAL A 680 80.09 -40.22 19.78
N PRO A 681 79.17 -40.95 19.14
CA PRO A 681 78.91 -42.35 19.48
C PRO A 681 80.18 -43.21 19.48
N GLY A 682 80.42 -43.94 20.56
CA GLY A 682 81.57 -44.84 20.75
C GLY A 682 82.84 -44.15 21.26
N LYS A 683 82.84 -42.82 21.44
CA LYS A 683 84.00 -42.10 21.98
C LYS A 683 84.21 -42.45 23.46
N ALA A 684 85.46 -42.71 23.81
CA ALA A 684 85.88 -42.87 25.20
C ALA A 684 86.52 -41.57 25.71
N TYR A 685 86.19 -41.18 26.93
CA TYR A 685 86.67 -39.98 27.59
C TYR A 685 87.45 -40.37 28.84
N GLY A 686 88.74 -40.04 28.84
CA GLY A 686 89.63 -40.20 30.00
C GLY A 686 89.99 -38.87 30.64
N LYS A 687 90.91 -38.93 31.60
CA LYS A 687 91.36 -37.74 32.33
C LYS A 687 92.29 -36.88 31.48
N ASP A 688 92.08 -35.57 31.51
CA ASP A 688 93.04 -34.59 30.98
C ASP A 688 94.25 -34.39 31.93
N GLU A 689 95.19 -33.52 31.54
CA GLU A 689 96.40 -33.19 32.32
C GLU A 689 96.10 -32.64 33.74
N TYR A 690 94.87 -32.18 33.98
CA TYR A 690 94.40 -31.62 35.25
C TYR A 690 93.47 -32.58 36.02
N GLY A 691 93.25 -33.80 35.51
CA GLY A 691 92.39 -34.81 36.12
C GLY A 691 90.89 -34.65 35.85
N ASN A 692 90.49 -33.76 34.93
CA ASN A 692 89.09 -33.56 34.55
C ASN A 692 88.68 -34.48 33.39
N ILE A 693 87.38 -34.75 33.26
CA ILE A 693 86.81 -35.50 32.14
C ILE A 693 85.80 -34.59 31.47
N ILE A 694 86.21 -33.89 30.42
CA ILE A 694 85.40 -32.87 29.77
C ILE A 694 84.58 -33.51 28.65
N ILE A 695 83.26 -33.34 28.73
CA ILE A 695 82.32 -33.85 27.74
C ILE A 695 81.53 -32.67 27.21
N ASP A 696 81.57 -32.51 25.89
CA ASP A 696 80.76 -31.55 25.16
C ASP A 696 79.47 -32.24 24.68
N VAL A 697 78.36 -31.55 24.87
CA VAL A 697 77.08 -31.87 24.24
C VAL A 697 76.76 -30.75 23.29
N GLU A 698 76.55 -31.07 22.02
CA GLU A 698 76.23 -30.12 20.97
C GLU A 698 74.94 -30.56 20.29
N TRP A 699 74.02 -29.61 20.10
CA TRP A 699 72.71 -29.89 19.52
C TRP A 699 72.15 -28.73 18.72
N GLU A 700 71.21 -29.09 17.85
CA GLU A 700 70.34 -28.17 17.14
C GLU A 700 68.91 -28.70 17.29
N ALA A 701 68.04 -27.88 17.87
CA ALA A 701 66.61 -28.10 17.93
C ALA A 701 65.90 -27.10 17.02
N TYR A 702 64.96 -27.58 16.23
CA TYR A 702 64.21 -26.78 15.26
C TYR A 702 62.74 -27.18 15.28
N ASP A 703 61.86 -26.19 15.24
CA ASP A 703 60.43 -26.36 14.98
C ASP A 703 60.01 -25.47 13.79
N THR A 704 59.04 -25.95 13.00
CA THR A 704 58.59 -25.28 11.77
C THR A 704 57.62 -24.12 12.00
N ILE A 705 56.95 -24.12 13.14
CA ILE A 705 55.97 -23.10 13.55
C ILE A 705 56.59 -22.18 14.59
N ASP A 706 57.28 -22.76 15.57
CA ASP A 706 58.01 -22.05 16.63
C ASP A 706 59.52 -22.02 16.32
N ASP A 707 59.96 -20.98 15.61
CA ASP A 707 61.36 -20.87 15.22
C ASP A 707 62.29 -20.55 16.43
N ASP A 708 61.74 -20.25 17.62
CA ASP A 708 62.48 -19.78 18.81
C ASP A 708 62.20 -20.64 20.06
N LEU A 709 62.84 -21.81 20.12
CA LEU A 709 62.75 -22.73 21.27
C LEU A 709 63.66 -22.33 22.45
N ASP A 710 64.19 -21.10 22.47
CA ASP A 710 65.16 -20.67 23.47
C ASP A 710 64.58 -20.67 24.88
N GLY A 711 65.30 -21.32 25.81
CA GLY A 711 64.89 -21.39 27.21
C GLY A 711 63.92 -22.52 27.55
N ASN A 712 63.55 -23.37 26.58
CA ASN A 712 62.65 -24.52 26.80
C ASN A 712 63.32 -25.89 26.53
N ILE A 713 64.66 -25.94 26.53
CA ILE A 713 65.42 -27.18 26.31
C ILE A 713 66.07 -27.67 27.61
N SER A 714 66.14 -28.99 27.77
CA SER A 714 66.87 -29.65 28.86
C SER A 714 67.73 -30.80 28.37
N ILE A 715 68.85 -31.04 29.05
CA ILE A 715 69.75 -32.17 28.79
C ILE A 715 69.73 -33.07 30.01
N GLN A 716 69.58 -34.37 29.76
CA GLN A 716 69.70 -35.43 30.76
C GLN A 716 70.84 -36.38 30.38
N TYR A 717 71.45 -37.04 31.36
CA TYR A 717 72.37 -38.15 31.13
C TYR A 717 71.81 -39.46 31.68
N TYR A 718 72.22 -40.57 31.07
CA TYR A 718 71.89 -41.93 31.50
C TYR A 718 73.15 -42.64 31.96
N ASP A 719 73.11 -43.19 33.17
CA ASP A 719 74.25 -43.88 33.82
C ASP A 719 74.22 -45.41 33.72
N GLY A 720 73.28 -45.96 32.95
CA GLY A 720 73.01 -47.40 32.89
C GLY A 720 71.76 -47.82 33.66
N THR A 721 71.26 -46.98 34.57
CA THR A 721 70.08 -47.27 35.40
C THR A 721 68.98 -46.20 35.31
N THR A 722 69.32 -44.91 35.35
CA THR A 722 68.34 -43.82 35.40
C THR A 722 68.75 -42.60 34.57
N TRP A 723 67.77 -41.78 34.19
CA TRP A 723 67.99 -40.49 33.54
C TRP A 723 68.03 -39.38 34.59
N THR A 724 69.11 -38.58 34.60
CA THR A 724 69.29 -37.45 35.51
C THR A 724 69.54 -36.16 34.73
N THR A 725 68.91 -35.06 35.12
CA THR A 725 69.07 -33.75 34.47
C THR A 725 70.45 -33.16 34.71
N LEU A 726 71.12 -32.74 33.64
CA LEU A 726 72.37 -31.99 33.64
C LEU A 726 72.13 -30.48 33.69
N VAL A 727 71.20 -30.00 32.86
CA VAL A 727 70.90 -28.57 32.68
C VAL A 727 69.50 -28.40 32.08
N GLU A 728 68.86 -27.26 32.37
CA GLU A 728 67.55 -26.86 31.88
C GLU A 728 67.59 -25.40 31.42
N ASN A 729 66.58 -24.99 30.64
CA ASN A 729 66.37 -23.63 30.13
C ASN A 729 67.52 -23.11 29.27
N ILE A 730 67.93 -23.90 28.29
CA ILE A 730 69.02 -23.57 27.35
C ILE A 730 68.50 -23.26 25.95
N SER A 731 69.36 -22.73 25.09
CA SER A 731 69.03 -22.30 23.72
C SER A 731 68.80 -23.44 22.73
N ASN A 732 68.07 -23.14 21.65
CA ASN A 732 67.72 -24.03 20.55
C ASN A 732 68.93 -24.55 19.76
N LEU A 733 69.91 -23.69 19.55
CA LEU A 733 71.25 -24.02 19.10
C LEU A 733 72.20 -23.84 20.28
N GLY A 734 72.91 -24.89 20.66
CA GLY A 734 73.73 -24.79 21.86
C GLY A 734 74.83 -25.82 21.95
N SER A 735 75.82 -25.46 22.77
CA SER A 735 76.80 -26.38 23.31
C SER A 735 76.76 -26.29 24.83
N TYR A 736 76.89 -27.44 25.49
CA TYR A 736 76.95 -27.56 26.93
C TYR A 736 78.11 -28.46 27.30
N THR A 737 79.10 -27.88 27.96
CA THR A 737 80.28 -28.59 28.43
C THR A 737 80.14 -28.87 29.92
N PHE A 738 80.33 -30.12 30.31
CA PHE A 738 80.35 -30.50 31.72
C PHE A 738 81.55 -31.39 32.04
N ASN A 739 81.93 -31.38 33.32
CA ASN A 739 83.04 -32.17 33.83
C ASN A 739 82.50 -33.42 34.54
N ALA A 740 82.73 -34.58 33.94
CA ALA A 740 82.28 -35.88 34.42
C ALA A 740 83.30 -36.58 35.33
N LYS A 741 84.28 -35.87 35.90
CA LYS A 741 85.35 -36.47 36.72
C LYS A 741 84.85 -37.35 37.88
N GLU A 742 83.71 -37.01 38.47
CA GLU A 742 83.11 -37.73 39.60
C GLU A 742 82.23 -38.91 39.14
N TRP A 743 81.98 -39.08 37.84
CA TRP A 743 81.20 -40.20 37.31
C TRP A 743 82.05 -41.46 37.27
N ASP A 744 81.49 -42.62 37.60
CA ASP A 744 82.20 -43.90 37.59
C ASP A 744 82.62 -44.34 36.17
N ASP A 745 83.53 -45.32 36.10
CA ASP A 745 83.88 -45.95 34.82
C ASP A 745 82.63 -46.68 34.28
N GLY A 746 82.26 -46.42 33.04
CA GLY A 746 81.02 -46.96 32.51
C GLY A 746 80.55 -46.35 31.20
N THR A 747 79.43 -46.87 30.70
CA THR A 747 78.79 -46.42 29.47
C THR A 747 77.64 -45.47 29.77
N TYR A 748 77.66 -44.30 29.13
CA TYR A 748 76.71 -43.23 29.34
C TYR A 748 76.03 -42.82 28.03
N LYS A 749 74.88 -42.15 28.14
CA LYS A 749 74.19 -41.46 27.03
C LYS A 749 73.74 -40.08 27.49
N VAL A 750 73.48 -39.19 26.56
CA VAL A 750 72.73 -37.95 26.81
C VAL A 750 71.40 -37.96 26.05
N LYS A 751 70.39 -37.31 26.61
CA LYS A 751 69.09 -37.07 25.98
C LYS A 751 68.79 -35.60 26.06
N ILE A 752 68.31 -35.06 24.96
CA ILE A 752 67.86 -33.68 24.87
C ILE A 752 66.35 -33.70 24.70
N ILE A 753 65.67 -32.85 25.47
CA ILE A 753 64.22 -32.68 25.47
C ILE A 753 63.97 -31.21 25.14
N ALA A 754 63.21 -30.94 24.09
CA ALA A 754 62.77 -29.60 23.71
C ALA A 754 61.25 -29.52 23.79
N VAL A 755 60.73 -28.42 24.31
CA VAL A 755 59.30 -28.13 24.36
C VAL A 755 59.05 -26.83 23.59
N ASP A 756 58.16 -26.84 22.61
CA ASP A 756 57.74 -25.61 21.92
C ASP A 756 56.75 -24.79 22.76
N ASP A 757 56.42 -23.58 22.31
CA ASP A 757 55.44 -22.71 22.95
C ASP A 757 54.00 -23.28 22.94
N ALA A 758 53.67 -24.19 22.02
CA ALA A 758 52.43 -24.93 22.02
C ALA A 758 52.42 -26.07 23.08
N GLY A 759 53.58 -26.40 23.64
CA GLY A 759 53.83 -27.44 24.63
C GLY A 759 54.05 -28.83 24.04
N ASN A 760 54.31 -29.00 22.74
CA ASN A 760 54.71 -30.28 22.16
C ASN A 760 56.17 -30.59 22.51
N THR A 761 56.47 -31.87 22.75
CA THR A 761 57.77 -32.27 23.29
C THR A 761 58.54 -33.15 22.30
N GLY A 762 59.64 -32.62 21.79
CA GLY A 762 60.65 -33.34 21.01
C GLY A 762 61.69 -33.98 21.91
N THR A 763 62.19 -35.17 21.56
CA THR A 763 63.32 -35.78 22.27
C THR A 763 64.32 -36.43 21.32
N ALA A 764 65.61 -36.26 21.59
CA ALA A 764 66.70 -36.99 20.93
C ALA A 764 67.63 -37.62 21.96
N THR A 765 68.25 -38.75 21.63
CA THR A 765 69.19 -39.46 22.51
C THR A 765 70.47 -39.76 21.76
N SER A 766 71.63 -39.48 22.37
CA SER A 766 72.94 -39.76 21.79
C SER A 766 73.21 -41.26 21.68
N GLY A 767 74.21 -41.62 20.88
CA GLY A 767 74.85 -42.92 21.01
C GLY A 767 75.54 -43.09 22.37
N ASN A 768 75.96 -44.32 22.68
CA ASN A 768 76.76 -44.62 23.85
C ASN A 768 78.11 -43.91 23.77
N PHE A 769 78.59 -43.33 24.87
CA PHE A 769 79.99 -42.95 25.07
C PHE A 769 80.50 -43.57 26.36
N THR A 770 81.80 -43.70 26.51
CA THR A 770 82.41 -44.38 27.67
C THR A 770 83.25 -43.40 28.48
N ILE A 771 83.14 -43.48 29.81
CA ILE A 771 84.10 -42.87 30.73
C ILE A 771 85.03 -43.98 31.20
N ASP A 772 86.34 -43.76 31.07
CA ASP A 772 87.36 -44.70 31.50
C ASP A 772 88.51 -43.95 32.18
N LYS A 773 88.65 -44.17 33.49
CA LYS A 773 89.67 -43.55 34.34
C LYS A 773 90.86 -44.47 34.60
N GLN A 774 90.84 -45.70 34.10
CA GLN A 774 91.82 -46.72 34.44
C GLN A 774 92.87 -46.83 33.33
N PRO A 775 94.17 -46.80 33.66
CA PRO A 775 95.19 -47.03 32.65
C PRO A 775 95.19 -48.51 32.21
N PRO A 776 95.47 -48.79 30.92
CA PRO A 776 95.45 -50.14 30.37
C PRO A 776 96.38 -51.07 31.15
N SER A 777 96.07 -52.37 31.16
CA SER A 777 97.02 -53.37 31.64
C SER A 777 98.17 -53.53 30.65
N LEU A 778 99.41 -53.62 31.14
CA LEU A 778 100.61 -53.69 30.31
C LEU A 778 101.70 -54.53 30.99
N PHE A 779 102.31 -55.44 30.23
CA PHE A 779 103.60 -56.04 30.57
C PHE A 779 104.37 -56.46 29.30
N ILE A 780 105.70 -56.47 29.40
CA ILE A 780 106.59 -56.99 28.35
C ILE A 780 106.65 -58.52 28.51
N ALA A 781 106.15 -59.24 27.52
CA ALA A 781 106.14 -60.71 27.51
C ALA A 781 107.49 -61.29 27.04
N THR A 782 108.20 -60.58 26.16
CA THR A 782 109.56 -60.91 25.72
C THR A 782 110.34 -59.62 25.47
N PRO A 783 111.57 -59.44 26.00
CA PRO A 783 112.25 -60.33 26.92
C PRO A 783 111.68 -60.28 28.35
N LEU A 784 111.71 -61.42 29.05
CA LEU A 784 111.40 -61.50 30.49
C LEU A 784 112.66 -61.24 31.31
N GLU A 785 112.51 -60.49 32.40
CA GLU A 785 113.57 -60.31 33.39
C GLU A 785 114.07 -61.65 33.97
N GLY A 786 115.38 -61.77 34.18
CA GLY A 786 116.04 -62.98 34.66
C GLY A 786 116.38 -64.01 33.57
N TYR A 787 116.15 -63.68 32.30
CA TYR A 787 116.43 -64.57 31.17
C TYR A 787 117.55 -64.07 30.27
N VAL A 788 118.23 -65.04 29.65
CA VAL A 788 119.18 -64.81 28.56
C VAL A 788 118.57 -65.24 27.24
N TYR A 789 118.60 -64.35 26.25
CA TYR A 789 118.13 -64.55 24.89
C TYR A 789 119.33 -64.57 23.94
N ILE A 790 119.43 -65.59 23.06
CA ILE A 790 120.58 -65.75 22.15
C ILE A 790 120.09 -65.99 20.71
N ASN A 791 120.43 -65.08 19.80
CA ASN A 791 120.09 -65.11 18.39
C ASN A 791 121.23 -64.54 17.53
N LEU A 792 122.13 -65.41 17.08
CA LEU A 792 123.27 -65.04 16.23
C LEU A 792 122.94 -65.30 14.75
N PHE A 793 123.40 -64.41 13.86
CA PHE A 793 123.29 -64.53 12.39
C PHE A 793 121.86 -64.58 11.81
N GLY A 794 120.87 -63.99 12.48
CA GLY A 794 119.49 -63.90 11.99
C GLY A 794 118.75 -65.24 11.96
N ARG A 795 119.25 -66.25 12.68
CA ARG A 795 118.54 -67.51 12.98
C ARG A 795 118.64 -67.76 14.48
N THR A 796 117.49 -67.85 15.14
CA THR A 796 117.41 -68.15 16.58
C THR A 796 118.02 -69.54 16.85
N LEU A 797 119.25 -69.57 17.39
CA LEU A 797 120.04 -70.80 17.57
C LEU A 797 119.66 -71.61 18.83
N LEU A 798 119.00 -70.96 19.79
CA LEU A 798 118.35 -71.61 20.94
C LEU A 798 116.92 -71.07 21.03
N SER A 799 115.94 -71.95 20.86
CA SER A 799 114.51 -71.61 20.79
C SER A 799 113.84 -71.39 22.16
N LEU A 800 114.61 -71.37 23.26
CA LEU A 800 114.08 -71.21 24.61
C LEU A 800 114.96 -70.23 25.40
N PRO A 801 114.38 -69.18 26.01
CA PRO A 801 115.14 -68.30 26.88
C PRO A 801 115.61 -69.07 28.10
N ILE A 802 116.85 -68.81 28.54
CA ILE A 802 117.47 -69.56 29.64
C ILE A 802 117.24 -68.79 30.94
N PRO A 803 116.39 -69.27 31.88
CA PRO A 803 116.24 -68.64 33.18
C PRO A 803 117.51 -68.80 34.00
N PHE A 804 117.98 -67.74 34.64
CA PHE A 804 119.23 -67.77 35.40
C PHE A 804 119.23 -66.77 36.57
N ALA A 805 119.83 -67.15 37.71
CA ALA A 805 119.64 -66.47 38.99
C ALA A 805 120.68 -65.40 39.37
N THR A 806 121.77 -65.22 38.60
CA THR A 806 122.86 -64.32 39.03
C THR A 806 123.49 -63.52 37.89
N LEU A 807 122.79 -62.49 37.42
CA LEU A 807 123.35 -61.54 36.45
C LEU A 807 123.37 -60.09 36.94
N SER A 808 123.41 -59.85 38.26
CA SER A 808 123.69 -58.51 38.78
C SER A 808 124.99 -57.95 38.16
N PRO A 809 124.96 -56.80 37.48
CA PRO A 809 123.93 -55.76 37.61
C PRO A 809 122.80 -55.72 36.55
N TYR A 810 122.64 -56.69 35.66
CA TYR A 810 121.69 -56.71 34.54
C TYR A 810 120.41 -57.52 34.79
N ASP A 811 119.29 -57.04 34.25
CA ASP A 811 117.95 -57.62 34.40
C ASP A 811 117.64 -58.61 33.26
N VAL A 812 118.17 -58.37 32.06
CA VAL A 812 118.04 -59.24 30.89
C VAL A 812 119.37 -59.25 30.14
N VAL A 813 119.74 -60.38 29.53
CA VAL A 813 120.86 -60.42 28.58
C VAL A 813 120.36 -60.84 27.21
N ILE A 814 120.71 -60.08 26.18
CA ILE A 814 120.36 -60.35 24.78
C ILE A 814 121.63 -60.46 23.97
N ILE A 815 121.81 -61.57 23.26
CA ILE A 815 122.93 -61.78 22.35
C ILE A 815 122.36 -61.79 20.93
N GLY A 816 122.58 -60.72 20.19
CA GLY A 816 122.03 -60.51 18.84
C GLY A 816 120.61 -59.89 18.81
N LYS A 817 119.79 -60.28 17.83
CA LYS A 817 118.46 -59.67 17.57
C LYS A 817 117.34 -60.31 18.41
N ILE A 818 116.36 -59.52 18.84
CA ILE A 818 115.17 -60.02 19.55
C ILE A 818 113.88 -59.47 18.94
N THR A 819 112.78 -60.22 19.07
CA THR A 819 111.43 -59.68 18.90
C THR A 819 110.90 -59.37 20.29
N VAL A 820 110.70 -58.09 20.56
CA VAL A 820 110.03 -57.62 21.78
C VAL A 820 108.55 -57.87 21.60
N GLU A 821 107.94 -58.60 22.53
CA GLU A 821 106.51 -58.90 22.51
C GLU A 821 105.86 -58.26 23.72
N VAL A 822 104.77 -57.52 23.51
CA VAL A 822 104.02 -56.84 24.56
C VAL A 822 102.59 -57.35 24.59
N GLN A 823 102.09 -57.57 25.81
CA GLN A 823 100.68 -57.85 26.05
C GLN A 823 100.06 -56.64 26.73
N ALA A 824 99.08 -56.03 26.06
CA ALA A 824 98.33 -54.91 26.60
C ALA A 824 96.84 -55.09 26.32
N THR A 825 96.01 -54.87 27.34
CA THR A 825 94.54 -54.92 27.23
C THR A 825 93.90 -53.86 28.10
N ASP A 826 92.79 -53.30 27.63
CA ASP A 826 91.90 -52.45 28.41
C ASP A 826 90.46 -52.97 28.32
N VAL A 827 89.73 -52.89 29.44
CA VAL A 827 88.39 -53.50 29.58
C VAL A 827 87.24 -52.50 29.46
N HIS A 828 87.51 -51.19 29.44
CA HIS A 828 86.47 -50.15 29.44
C HIS A 828 86.44 -49.36 28.12
N SER A 829 87.57 -48.78 27.70
CA SER A 829 87.69 -48.04 26.44
C SER A 829 88.37 -48.84 25.32
N GLY A 830 89.06 -49.92 25.66
CA GLY A 830 89.84 -50.72 24.73
C GLY A 830 91.16 -50.05 24.35
N MET A 831 92.01 -50.78 23.65
CA MET A 831 93.37 -50.32 23.32
C MET A 831 93.38 -49.33 22.15
N GLN A 832 94.20 -48.27 22.26
CA GLN A 832 94.51 -47.35 21.16
C GLN A 832 95.83 -47.73 20.48
N ARG A 833 96.92 -47.85 21.25
CA ARG A 833 98.25 -48.23 20.75
C ARG A 833 99.20 -48.64 21.89
N VAL A 834 100.30 -49.29 21.54
CA VAL A 834 101.44 -49.55 22.41
C VAL A 834 102.69 -48.97 21.77
N GLU A 835 103.43 -48.16 22.51
CA GLU A 835 104.70 -47.57 22.09
C GLU A 835 105.85 -48.32 22.74
N LEU A 836 106.76 -48.84 21.93
CA LEU A 836 108.00 -49.45 22.37
C LEU A 836 109.17 -48.50 22.11
N SER A 837 110.02 -48.30 23.10
CA SER A 837 111.24 -47.51 22.96
C SER A 837 112.42 -48.19 23.62
N ALA A 838 113.56 -48.15 22.94
CA ALA A 838 114.83 -48.55 23.51
C ALA A 838 115.94 -47.66 22.94
N ASP A 839 116.71 -47.05 23.84
CA ASP A 839 117.67 -46.00 23.51
C ASP A 839 117.05 -44.85 22.69
N THR A 840 117.56 -44.60 21.48
CA THR A 840 117.05 -43.60 20.53
C THR A 840 116.06 -44.20 19.52
N SER A 841 115.72 -45.49 19.63
CA SER A 841 114.79 -46.17 18.71
C SER A 841 113.39 -46.23 19.30
N PHE A 842 112.37 -46.00 18.47
CA PHE A 842 110.97 -45.90 18.85
C PHE A 842 110.09 -46.60 17.80
N ASP A 843 109.11 -47.41 18.24
CA ASP A 843 108.14 -48.09 17.38
C ASP A 843 106.73 -48.05 17.97
N PRO A 844 105.78 -47.30 17.36
CA PRO A 844 104.38 -47.30 17.78
C PRO A 844 103.59 -48.42 17.07
N LEU A 845 102.96 -49.27 17.86
CA LEU A 845 102.21 -50.43 17.40
C LEU A 845 100.71 -50.24 17.69
N TYR A 846 99.87 -50.32 16.67
CA TYR A 846 98.44 -50.00 16.77
C TYR A 846 97.56 -51.24 16.85
N ASP A 847 98.04 -52.38 16.38
CA ASP A 847 97.27 -53.63 16.31
C ASP A 847 97.99 -54.77 17.04
N THR A 848 97.22 -55.67 17.63
CA THR A 848 97.74 -56.90 18.25
C THR A 848 98.12 -57.94 17.18
N PRO A 849 99.20 -58.72 17.33
CA PRO A 849 100.13 -58.72 18.47
C PRO A 849 101.11 -57.53 18.43
N TYR A 850 101.36 -56.91 19.58
CA TYR A 850 102.28 -55.79 19.71
C TYR A 850 103.73 -56.31 19.74
N GLU A 851 104.34 -56.43 18.57
CA GLU A 851 105.69 -56.97 18.38
C GLU A 851 106.65 -55.96 17.73
N TRP A 852 107.88 -55.84 18.26
CA TRP A 852 108.95 -55.02 17.68
C TRP A 852 110.24 -55.80 17.52
N ASN A 853 110.74 -55.88 16.28
CA ASN A 853 112.03 -56.52 15.99
C ASN A 853 113.19 -55.57 16.35
N TRP A 854 113.69 -55.71 17.58
CA TRP A 854 114.77 -54.89 18.11
C TRP A 854 116.14 -55.51 17.84
N ASN A 855 117.04 -54.72 17.24
CA ASN A 855 118.43 -55.07 17.00
C ASN A 855 119.35 -54.15 17.81
N PRO A 856 119.53 -54.42 19.10
CA PRO A 856 120.28 -53.54 19.98
C PRO A 856 121.75 -53.47 19.58
N SER A 857 122.36 -52.29 19.77
CA SER A 857 123.82 -52.16 19.71
C SER A 857 124.48 -52.89 20.88
N PHE A 858 125.80 -53.03 20.87
CA PHE A 858 126.49 -53.58 22.03
C PHE A 858 126.46 -52.57 23.18
N GLY A 859 126.01 -52.98 24.36
CA GLY A 859 125.92 -52.08 25.50
C GLY A 859 124.86 -52.47 26.51
N VAL A 860 124.58 -51.56 27.44
CA VAL A 860 123.48 -51.67 28.41
C VAL A 860 122.40 -50.72 27.97
N HIS A 861 121.18 -51.23 27.84
CA HIS A 861 120.05 -50.55 27.25
C HIS A 861 118.85 -50.64 28.18
N SER A 862 117.93 -49.67 28.10
CA SER A 862 116.60 -49.79 28.69
C SER A 862 115.57 -50.02 27.59
N LEU A 863 114.55 -50.82 27.89
CA LEU A 863 113.40 -51.06 27.03
C LEU A 863 112.15 -50.62 27.76
N THR A 864 111.44 -49.66 27.19
CA THR A 864 110.21 -49.11 27.73
C THR A 864 109.06 -49.47 26.80
N ALA A 865 107.97 -49.98 27.36
CA ALA A 865 106.69 -50.14 26.70
C ALA A 865 105.70 -49.15 27.34
N THR A 866 104.94 -48.41 26.53
CA THR A 866 103.84 -47.56 27.02
C THR A 866 102.55 -47.90 26.25
N ALA A 867 101.56 -48.43 26.95
CA ALA A 867 100.24 -48.72 26.40
C ALA A 867 99.33 -47.51 26.59
N TYR A 868 98.57 -47.16 25.56
CA TYR A 868 97.53 -46.14 25.58
C TYR A 868 96.19 -46.78 25.24
N ASP A 869 95.16 -46.45 26.01
CA ASP A 869 93.77 -46.83 25.73
C ASP A 869 93.07 -45.77 24.87
N ASN A 870 91.82 -46.03 24.47
CA ASN A 870 91.03 -45.08 23.65
C ASN A 870 90.53 -43.87 24.44
N ALA A 871 90.62 -43.90 25.77
CA ALA A 871 90.33 -42.76 26.65
C ALA A 871 91.55 -41.85 26.86
N GLY A 872 92.73 -42.26 26.39
CA GLY A 872 94.00 -41.54 26.51
C GLY A 872 94.75 -41.83 27.82
N ASN A 873 94.30 -42.77 28.65
CA ASN A 873 95.08 -43.20 29.80
C ASN A 873 96.26 -44.06 29.34
N ALA A 874 97.39 -43.91 30.02
CA ALA A 874 98.61 -44.62 29.67
C ALA A 874 99.18 -45.40 30.86
N ARG A 875 99.78 -46.56 30.56
CA ARG A 875 100.64 -47.29 31.51
C ARG A 875 101.99 -47.52 30.86
N THR A 876 103.06 -47.29 31.60
CA THR A 876 104.43 -47.58 31.18
C THR A 876 105.01 -48.73 31.97
N TYR A 877 105.73 -49.62 31.29
CA TYR A 877 106.51 -50.72 31.86
C TYR A 877 107.94 -50.61 31.30
N GLU A 878 108.96 -50.61 32.17
CA GLU A 878 110.36 -50.47 31.77
C GLU A 878 111.21 -51.62 32.31
N ILE A 879 112.12 -52.12 31.49
CA ILE A 879 113.23 -52.99 31.87
C ILE A 879 114.52 -52.16 31.72
N GLU A 880 115.12 -51.79 32.85
CA GLU A 880 116.17 -50.75 32.88
C GLU A 880 117.55 -51.23 32.43
N LYS A 881 117.94 -52.49 32.73
CA LYS A 881 119.33 -52.96 32.53
C LYS A 881 119.41 -54.19 31.64
N ILE A 882 119.15 -54.00 30.36
CA ILE A 882 119.31 -55.03 29.34
C ILE A 882 120.74 -54.99 28.80
N LEU A 883 121.56 -56.00 29.13
CA LEU A 883 122.88 -56.14 28.51
C LEU A 883 122.73 -56.77 27.12
N CYS A 884 123.03 -56.00 26.10
CA CYS A 884 123.03 -56.45 24.71
C CYS A 884 124.46 -56.70 24.23
N LEU A 885 124.71 -57.92 23.77
CA LEU A 885 125.97 -58.34 23.17
C LEU A 885 125.74 -58.49 21.67
N ASN A 886 126.10 -57.47 20.89
CA ASN A 886 126.05 -57.54 19.43
C ASN A 886 127.35 -58.16 18.92
N ILE A 887 127.28 -59.34 18.30
CA ILE A 887 128.43 -60.12 17.78
C ILE A 887 128.25 -60.36 16.29
#